data_AF-A0A381YU92-F1
#
_entry.id   AF-A0A381YU92-F1
#
_cell.length_a   1.000
_cell.length_b   1.000
_cell.length_c   1.000
_cell.angle_alpha   90.00
_cell.angle_beta   90.00
_cell.angle_gamma   90.00
#
_symmetry.space_group_name_H-M   'P 1'
#
loop_
_entity.id
_entity.type
_entity.pdbx_description
1 polymer ?
#
loop_
_entity_poly.entity_id
_entity_poly.type
_entity_poly.pdbx_seq_one_letter_code
_entity_poly.pdbx_strand_id
1 'polypeptide(L)'
;MIWLRRVLVVPLIIVLIAALQIATIANFTAGTLLTPQFYLDRLSESNIYFFSLNDLPISALSEIKSRSNEGSINYTDVIQMSDAEIVRTLNIIIPPEWVKSSVESSGVAAGDYIRGTTEEFDIHIPLANRAAVASQQLKKIIESSNLHEFAMETQVKPAVISAASRNWPLGITVSEERLMKSVEEVASKKWVSEEITSALDEVIPYVVGEKDGFSINVRFDNRVEVASSELKQLLRESDYYNLLYDELMGPTIRSSIGELAVLPHQVQLTEEEIVAVLRKVAPPEWVEKQVENALDEAAEYLVGNEESLTLSIDISDNKEAAVDGLINLATKRLDEHLESLPNCSLNDVEQILASRSAELPFCYPSETGLKTRMKTIVDKYRKDVINSVRPRILESIPNSISFDESSLSDKPSRHSEYKIASGSISMSVSDTSAVSSTLHDLRELIIEGWQFTDNDLRSMITISGGEETWERFMHARELMSAGFKYSDSDLQDTLFKSGGQKSLDDLQTARNYLHMAGKYRFAAYAPAVLIAVFIGMLGGRAWISRLAWSAASTAIASLLIWAAWGPVFESLAMPTIESTIQTTMNQLITTPGSYPDTTALVVRKLTSIAESTVREVAGGIAGSGLNSFLFSIIFLVGAGIWRSWGFFFNLLPEKVTRGFSYSSPNR
;
A
#
# COMPACT_ATOMS: atom_id res chain seq x y z
N MET A 1 37.21 27.00 78.59
CA MET A 1 36.35 25.86 78.15
C MET A 1 35.29 26.22 77.11
N ILE A 2 34.53 27.32 77.24
CA ILE A 2 33.43 27.67 76.31
C ILE A 2 33.93 27.96 74.88
N TRP A 3 35.07 28.63 74.75
CA TRP A 3 35.68 28.94 73.45
C TRP A 3 36.14 27.67 72.71
N LEU A 4 36.83 26.76 73.40
CA LEU A 4 37.27 25.46 72.86
C LEU A 4 36.09 24.62 72.33
N ARG A 5 34.96 24.62 73.06
CA ARG A 5 33.74 23.88 72.68
C ARG A 5 33.07 24.44 71.42
N ARG A 6 33.14 25.76 71.20
CA ARG A 6 32.59 26.43 70.01
C ARG A 6 33.49 26.31 68.79
N VAL A 7 34.81 26.28 68.98
CA VAL A 7 35.77 26.00 67.89
C VAL A 7 35.57 24.58 67.34
N LEU A 8 35.26 23.61 68.21
CA LEU A 8 35.01 22.22 67.82
C LEU A 8 33.71 22.02 67.01
N VAL A 9 32.78 22.99 67.05
CA VAL A 9 31.53 22.95 66.27
C VAL A 9 31.77 23.24 64.78
N VAL A 10 32.76 24.06 64.44
CA VAL A 10 33.05 24.43 63.03
C VAL A 10 33.35 23.22 62.13
N PRO A 11 34.27 22.28 62.48
CA PRO A 11 34.49 21.09 61.66
C PRO A 11 33.26 20.17 61.63
N LEU A 12 32.49 20.09 62.72
CA LEU A 12 31.25 19.31 62.75
C LEU A 12 30.18 19.87 61.79
N ILE A 13 30.12 21.19 61.59
CA ILE A 13 29.23 21.81 60.60
C ILE A 13 29.64 21.40 59.17
N ILE A 14 30.94 21.34 58.86
CA ILE A 14 31.41 20.87 57.53
C ILE A 14 31.00 19.41 57.31
N VAL A 15 31.18 18.55 58.32
CA VAL A 15 30.74 17.15 58.25
C VAL A 15 29.22 17.06 58.16
N LEU A 16 28.47 17.93 58.85
CA LEU A 16 27.02 18.02 58.72
C LEU A 16 26.59 18.38 57.29
N ILE A 17 27.27 19.34 56.65
CA ILE A 17 26.99 19.73 55.26
C ILE A 17 27.19 18.53 54.34
N ALA A 18 28.32 17.83 54.44
CA ALA A 18 28.59 16.66 53.62
C ALA A 18 27.59 15.51 53.86
N ALA A 19 27.29 15.22 55.14
CA ALA A 19 26.32 14.18 55.49
C ALA A 19 24.89 14.54 55.01
N LEU A 20 24.49 15.80 55.13
CA LEU A 20 23.20 16.28 54.67
C LEU A 20 23.12 16.28 53.14
N GLN A 21 24.20 16.64 52.44
CA GLN A 21 24.29 16.52 50.98
C GLN A 21 24.06 15.08 50.51
N ILE A 22 24.81 14.14 51.07
CA ILE A 22 24.67 12.70 50.76
C ILE A 22 23.23 12.24 51.04
N ALA A 23 22.66 12.64 52.18
CA ALA A 23 21.28 12.29 52.53
C ALA A 23 20.24 12.87 51.55
N THR A 24 20.40 14.13 51.14
CA THR A 24 19.50 14.78 50.16
C THR A 24 19.59 14.13 48.79
N ILE A 25 20.80 13.80 48.31
CA ILE A 25 21.02 13.11 47.04
C ILE A 25 20.41 11.72 47.12
N ALA A 26 20.73 10.94 48.15
CA ALA A 26 20.18 9.59 48.32
C ALA A 26 18.65 9.58 48.38
N ASN A 27 18.03 10.54 49.09
CA ASN A 27 16.59 10.64 49.18
C ASN A 27 15.94 11.08 47.85
N PHE A 28 16.56 12.01 47.11
CA PHE A 28 16.10 12.39 45.78
C PHE A 28 16.24 11.25 44.78
N THR A 29 17.36 10.53 44.81
CA THR A 29 17.56 9.34 43.98
C THR A 29 16.50 8.29 44.26
N ALA A 30 16.31 7.92 45.53
CA ALA A 30 15.32 6.90 45.93
C ALA A 30 13.86 7.32 45.74
N GLY A 31 13.57 8.62 45.88
CA GLY A 31 12.22 9.17 45.83
C GLY A 31 11.77 9.62 44.44
N THR A 32 12.71 9.96 43.55
CA THR A 32 12.43 10.57 42.25
C THR A 32 13.20 9.86 41.13
N LEU A 33 14.53 9.81 41.15
CA LEU A 33 15.30 9.26 40.02
C LEU A 33 15.05 7.76 39.78
N LEU A 34 14.79 6.99 40.83
CA LEU A 34 14.46 5.58 40.72
C LEU A 34 12.97 5.32 40.43
N THR A 35 12.17 6.38 40.23
CA THR A 35 10.76 6.21 39.85
C THR A 35 10.62 6.16 38.33
N PRO A 36 9.79 5.25 37.78
CA PRO A 36 9.57 5.18 36.33
C PRO A 36 8.99 6.50 35.79
N GLN A 37 8.13 7.13 36.58
CA GLN A 37 7.46 8.38 36.24
C GLN A 37 8.44 9.51 35.92
N PHE A 38 9.57 9.60 36.64
CA PHE A 38 10.58 10.62 36.36
C PHE A 38 11.07 10.56 34.91
N TYR A 39 11.34 9.38 34.36
CA TYR A 39 11.79 9.23 32.98
C TYR A 39 10.66 9.43 31.97
N LEU A 40 9.46 8.91 32.27
CA LEU A 40 8.29 9.07 31.41
C LEU A 40 7.88 10.54 31.27
N ASP A 41 7.92 11.30 32.36
CA ASP A 41 7.66 12.74 32.37
C ASP A 41 8.69 13.47 31.47
N ARG A 42 9.97 13.10 31.54
CA ARG A 42 11.02 13.69 30.67
C ARG A 42 10.77 13.40 29.19
N LEU A 43 10.35 12.18 28.87
CA LEU A 43 9.97 11.82 27.50
C LEU A 43 8.77 12.66 27.03
N SER A 44 7.71 12.75 27.84
CA SER A 44 6.52 13.55 27.52
C SER A 44 6.81 15.04 27.39
N GLU A 45 7.47 15.66 28.38
CA GLU A 45 7.83 17.08 28.38
C GLU A 45 8.75 17.45 27.22
N SER A 46 9.62 16.53 26.82
CA SER A 46 10.47 16.74 25.65
C SER A 46 9.72 16.65 24.33
N ASN A 47 8.44 16.29 24.30
CA ASN A 47 7.66 16.07 23.08
C ASN A 47 8.30 15.00 22.16
N ILE A 48 8.90 13.95 22.75
CA ILE A 48 9.60 12.92 21.97
C ILE A 48 8.65 12.14 21.07
N TYR A 49 7.44 11.84 21.53
CA TYR A 49 6.47 11.04 20.78
C TYR A 49 6.04 11.73 19.49
N PHE A 50 5.79 13.03 19.55
CA PHE A 50 5.49 13.83 18.36
C PHE A 50 6.71 13.91 17.44
N PHE A 51 7.89 14.22 17.98
CA PHE A 51 9.14 14.31 17.22
C PHE A 51 9.44 13.00 16.45
N SER A 52 9.28 11.85 17.12
CA SER A 52 9.56 10.53 16.55
C SER A 52 8.64 10.15 15.40
N LEU A 53 7.40 10.67 15.39
CA LEU A 53 6.41 10.35 14.37
C LEU A 53 6.19 11.48 13.36
N ASN A 54 6.75 12.68 13.59
CA ASN A 54 6.63 13.82 12.68
C ASN A 54 7.99 14.21 12.10
N ASP A 55 8.87 14.73 12.95
CA ASP A 55 10.13 15.33 12.50
C ASP A 55 11.11 14.28 11.95
N LEU A 56 11.19 13.10 12.59
CA LEU A 56 12.07 12.03 12.12
C LEU A 56 11.63 11.43 10.78
N PRO A 57 10.37 11.01 10.59
CA PRO A 57 9.95 10.45 9.31
C PRO A 57 10.04 11.47 8.17
N ILE A 58 9.74 12.76 8.41
CA ILE A 58 9.91 13.82 7.40
C ILE A 58 11.38 13.91 6.97
N SER A 59 12.31 13.97 7.92
CA SER A 59 13.74 14.00 7.61
C SER A 59 14.19 12.75 6.85
N ALA A 60 13.77 11.57 7.32
CA ALA A 60 14.13 10.31 6.69
C ALA A 60 13.62 10.22 5.24
N LEU A 61 12.35 10.58 5.01
CA LEU A 61 11.76 10.63 3.67
C LEU A 61 12.51 11.60 2.75
N SER A 62 12.84 12.79 3.25
CA SER A 62 13.60 13.79 2.48
C SER A 62 14.98 13.29 2.06
N GLU A 63 15.66 12.53 2.93
CA GLU A 63 16.97 11.94 2.63
C GLU A 63 16.88 10.73 1.71
N ILE A 64 15.85 9.89 1.86
CA ILE A 64 15.55 8.81 0.91
C ILE A 64 15.37 9.41 -0.49
N LYS A 65 14.59 10.49 -0.59
CA LYS A 65 14.36 11.20 -1.84
C LYS A 65 15.65 11.78 -2.42
N SER A 66 16.50 12.43 -1.61
CA SER A 66 17.77 12.98 -2.10
C SER A 66 18.79 11.91 -2.54
N ARG A 67 18.63 10.68 -2.04
CA ARG A 67 19.49 9.53 -2.40
C ARG A 67 18.94 8.72 -3.56
N SER A 68 17.69 8.94 -3.95
CA SER A 68 17.10 8.30 -5.11
C SER A 68 17.86 8.74 -6.37
N ASN A 69 18.34 7.79 -7.17
CA ASN A 69 19.08 8.09 -8.40
C ASN A 69 18.08 8.53 -9.50
N GLU A 70 18.57 9.25 -10.52
CA GLU A 70 17.83 9.44 -11.77
C GLU A 70 17.52 8.05 -12.38
N GLY A 71 16.29 7.56 -12.18
CA GLY A 71 15.83 6.24 -12.64
C GLY A 71 15.16 5.36 -11.57
N SER A 72 15.26 5.69 -10.27
CA SER A 72 14.44 5.03 -9.25
C SER A 72 13.03 5.62 -9.21
N ILE A 73 12.02 4.76 -8.99
CA ILE A 73 10.61 5.16 -8.87
C ILE A 73 10.48 6.16 -7.73
N ASN A 74 10.08 7.39 -8.04
CA ASN A 74 9.79 8.38 -7.03
C ASN A 74 8.42 8.06 -6.41
N TYR A 75 8.43 7.55 -5.18
CA TYR A 75 7.22 7.13 -4.48
C TYR A 75 6.19 8.27 -4.37
N THR A 76 6.64 9.53 -4.23
CA THR A 76 5.72 10.69 -4.11
C THR A 76 4.89 10.90 -5.36
N ASP A 77 5.43 10.56 -6.53
CA ASP A 77 4.77 10.79 -7.82
C ASP A 77 3.73 9.69 -8.08
N VAL A 78 4.00 8.47 -7.62
CA VAL A 78 3.09 7.33 -7.74
C VAL A 78 1.92 7.45 -6.76
N ILE A 79 2.20 7.76 -5.49
CA ILE A 79 1.15 7.87 -4.46
C ILE A 79 0.47 9.25 -4.45
N GLN A 80 0.98 10.22 -5.22
CA GLN A 80 0.54 11.62 -5.24
C GLN A 80 0.49 12.29 -3.86
N MET A 81 1.50 12.05 -3.01
CA MET A 81 1.55 12.63 -1.67
C MET A 81 2.91 13.25 -1.40
N SER A 82 2.88 14.40 -0.73
CA SER A 82 4.05 15.01 -0.11
C SER A 82 4.50 14.21 1.12
N ASP A 83 5.77 14.38 1.52
CA ASP A 83 6.30 13.74 2.73
C ASP A 83 5.45 14.09 3.97
N ALA A 84 4.91 15.32 4.04
CA ALA A 84 4.03 15.75 5.12
C ALA A 84 2.68 15.00 5.14
N GLU A 85 2.11 14.69 3.97
CA GLU A 85 0.86 13.93 3.86
C GLU A 85 1.05 12.45 4.19
N ILE A 86 2.20 11.87 3.80
CA ILE A 86 2.58 10.50 4.17
C ILE A 86 2.65 10.42 5.70
N VAL A 87 3.37 11.36 6.32
CA VAL A 87 3.54 11.41 7.77
C VAL A 87 2.22 11.67 8.48
N ARG A 88 1.36 12.54 7.94
CA ARG A 88 0.00 12.72 8.46
C ARG A 88 -0.81 11.43 8.43
N THR A 89 -0.67 10.64 7.37
CA THR A 89 -1.37 9.37 7.23
C THR A 89 -0.83 8.34 8.21
N LEU A 90 0.49 8.24 8.36
CA LEU A 90 1.14 7.42 9.39
C LEU A 90 0.65 7.81 10.80
N ASN A 91 0.48 9.10 11.09
CA ASN A 91 -0.05 9.58 12.36
C ASN A 91 -1.54 9.28 12.58
N ILE A 92 -2.32 9.05 11.53
CA ILE A 92 -3.69 8.55 11.68
C ILE A 92 -3.66 7.06 12.09
N ILE A 93 -2.75 6.29 11.48
CA ILE A 93 -2.59 4.85 11.76
C ILE A 93 -2.03 4.65 13.17
N ILE A 94 -0.92 5.32 13.47
CA ILE A 94 -0.18 5.27 14.74
C ILE A 94 -0.11 6.68 15.32
N PRO A 95 -1.13 7.12 16.09
CA PRO A 95 -1.14 8.45 16.69
C PRO A 95 -0.05 8.60 17.76
N PRO A 96 0.59 9.78 17.88
CA PRO A 96 1.55 10.05 18.95
C PRO A 96 0.99 9.82 20.36
N GLU A 97 -0.28 10.15 20.59
CA GLU A 97 -0.95 9.90 21.88
C GLU A 97 -1.11 8.40 22.17
N TRP A 98 -1.32 7.57 21.14
CA TRP A 98 -1.39 6.13 21.31
C TRP A 98 -0.02 5.55 21.66
N VAL A 99 1.05 6.00 20.99
CA VAL A 99 2.42 5.59 21.32
C VAL A 99 2.78 6.04 22.73
N LYS A 100 2.48 7.29 23.08
CA LYS A 100 2.67 7.82 24.43
C LYS A 100 1.98 6.95 25.48
N SER A 101 0.68 6.71 25.33
CA SER A 101 -0.07 5.88 26.28
C SER A 101 0.49 4.45 26.38
N SER A 102 0.94 3.86 25.27
CA SER A 102 1.49 2.51 25.24
C SER A 102 2.85 2.45 25.93
N VAL A 103 3.73 3.40 25.64
CA VAL A 103 5.08 3.51 26.25
C VAL A 103 4.99 3.85 27.73
N GLU A 104 4.14 4.80 28.12
CA GLU A 104 4.00 5.21 29.53
C GLU A 104 3.40 4.08 30.38
N SER A 105 2.35 3.40 29.89
CA SER A 105 1.79 2.24 30.59
C SER A 105 2.82 1.12 30.76
N SER A 106 3.57 0.82 29.69
CA SER A 106 4.58 -0.25 29.71
C SER A 106 5.80 0.11 30.55
N GLY A 107 6.21 1.39 30.50
CA GLY A 107 7.35 1.91 31.23
C GLY A 107 7.14 1.93 32.75
N VAL A 108 5.91 2.18 33.22
CA VAL A 108 5.57 2.05 34.64
C VAL A 108 5.75 0.61 35.10
N ALA A 109 5.16 -0.36 34.39
CA ALA A 109 5.25 -1.79 34.74
C ALA A 109 6.71 -2.29 34.77
N ALA A 110 7.48 -1.99 33.72
CA ALA A 110 8.89 -2.38 33.65
C ALA A 110 9.72 -1.70 34.74
N GLY A 111 9.50 -0.41 34.98
CA GLY A 111 10.26 0.34 35.97
C GLY A 111 9.95 -0.06 37.41
N ASP A 112 8.70 -0.42 37.73
CA ASP A 112 8.31 -0.99 39.03
C ASP A 112 8.99 -2.35 39.26
N TYR A 113 9.05 -3.19 38.23
CA TYR A 113 9.80 -4.45 38.29
C TYR A 113 11.29 -4.21 38.55
N ILE A 114 11.94 -3.31 37.80
CA ILE A 114 13.37 -2.97 37.98
C ILE A 114 13.62 -2.40 39.38
N ARG A 115 12.68 -1.63 39.93
CA ARG A 115 12.77 -1.12 41.30
C ARG A 115 12.59 -2.20 42.37
N GLY A 116 12.09 -3.38 41.99
CA GLY A 116 11.73 -4.45 42.91
C GLY A 116 10.47 -4.14 43.72
N THR A 117 9.57 -3.30 43.21
CA THR A 117 8.25 -3.09 43.83
C THR A 117 7.25 -4.16 43.39
N THR A 118 7.40 -4.69 42.17
CA THR A 118 6.70 -5.86 41.66
C THR A 118 7.68 -7.00 41.38
N GLU A 119 7.20 -8.23 41.52
CA GLU A 119 7.99 -9.43 41.23
C GLU A 119 8.00 -9.79 39.75
N GLU A 120 6.92 -9.47 39.03
CA GLU A 120 6.70 -9.77 37.62
C GLU A 120 6.22 -8.50 36.88
N PHE A 121 6.38 -8.48 35.57
CA PHE A 121 5.76 -7.49 34.69
C PHE A 121 5.37 -8.12 33.36
N ASP A 122 4.34 -7.56 32.74
CA ASP A 122 3.90 -7.94 31.40
C ASP A 122 3.63 -6.67 30.59
N ILE A 123 4.30 -6.56 29.45
CA ILE A 123 4.09 -5.51 28.47
C ILE A 123 3.28 -6.11 27.33
N HIS A 124 2.08 -5.59 27.12
CA HIS A 124 1.25 -5.96 26.00
C HIS A 124 0.80 -4.73 25.22
N ILE A 125 1.26 -4.61 23.97
CA ILE A 125 0.88 -3.52 23.05
C ILE A 125 0.08 -4.14 21.89
N PRO A 126 -1.27 -4.00 21.90
CA PRO A 126 -2.10 -4.57 20.85
C PRO A 126 -1.95 -3.78 19.54
N LEU A 127 -1.66 -4.49 18.43
CA LEU A 127 -1.47 -3.89 17.10
C LEU A 127 -2.64 -4.14 16.14
N ALA A 128 -3.50 -5.13 16.41
CA ALA A 128 -4.62 -5.49 15.53
C ALA A 128 -5.52 -4.29 15.17
N ASN A 129 -5.90 -3.47 16.16
CA ASN A 129 -6.72 -2.27 15.94
C ASN A 129 -6.03 -1.24 15.01
N ARG A 130 -4.70 -1.20 15.01
CA ARG A 130 -3.92 -0.27 14.16
C ARG A 130 -3.88 -0.76 12.72
N ALA A 131 -3.87 -2.07 12.50
CA ALA A 131 -3.92 -2.67 11.18
C ALA A 131 -5.24 -2.39 10.45
N ALA A 132 -6.38 -2.44 11.16
CA ALA A 132 -7.68 -2.06 10.59
C ALA A 132 -7.72 -0.58 10.16
N VAL A 133 -7.12 0.33 10.94
CA VAL A 133 -6.98 1.74 10.56
C VAL A 133 -6.02 1.89 9.37
N ALA A 134 -4.91 1.15 9.34
CA ALA A 134 -3.97 1.13 8.23
C ALA A 134 -4.64 0.73 6.92
N SER A 135 -5.46 -0.32 6.94
CA SER A 135 -6.29 -0.75 5.81
C SER A 135 -7.11 0.39 5.22
N GLN A 136 -7.88 1.07 6.06
CA GLN A 136 -8.74 2.17 5.61
C GLN A 136 -7.95 3.33 5.02
N GLN A 137 -6.76 3.62 5.55
CA GLN A 137 -5.89 4.65 4.99
C GLN A 137 -5.25 4.20 3.66
N LEU A 138 -4.82 2.95 3.55
CA LEU A 138 -4.26 2.40 2.32
C LEU A 138 -5.29 2.43 1.18
N LYS A 139 -6.55 2.05 1.45
CA LYS A 139 -7.64 2.17 0.46
C LYS A 139 -7.81 3.59 -0.06
N LYS A 140 -7.81 4.59 0.84
CA LYS A 140 -7.88 6.01 0.46
C LYS A 140 -6.68 6.43 -0.39
N ILE A 141 -5.47 5.99 -0.02
CA ILE A 141 -4.26 6.28 -0.80
C ILE A 141 -4.40 5.69 -2.20
N ILE A 142 -4.84 4.44 -2.34
CA ILE A 142 -5.01 3.77 -3.64
C ILE A 142 -6.00 4.54 -4.52
N GLU A 143 -7.16 4.92 -3.97
CA GLU A 143 -8.17 5.72 -4.68
C GLU A 143 -7.61 7.06 -5.20
N SER A 144 -6.79 7.74 -4.39
CA SER A 144 -6.17 9.03 -4.77
C SER A 144 -4.88 8.89 -5.56
N SER A 145 -4.30 7.70 -5.66
CA SER A 145 -2.99 7.48 -6.28
C SER A 145 -3.02 7.50 -7.80
N ASN A 146 -1.81 7.57 -8.37
CA ASN A 146 -1.52 7.34 -9.78
C ASN A 146 -1.03 5.91 -10.06
N LEU A 147 -1.35 4.93 -9.20
CA LEU A 147 -0.95 3.55 -9.40
C LEU A 147 -1.44 2.97 -10.73
N HIS A 148 -2.66 3.33 -11.16
CA HIS A 148 -3.19 2.92 -12.46
C HIS A 148 -2.36 3.47 -13.62
N GLU A 149 -2.15 4.78 -13.68
CA GLU A 149 -1.34 5.43 -14.71
C GLU A 149 0.11 4.90 -14.72
N PHE A 150 0.70 4.73 -13.54
CA PHE A 150 2.03 4.16 -13.39
C PHE A 150 2.11 2.72 -13.94
N ALA A 151 1.13 1.86 -13.62
CA ALA A 151 1.08 0.49 -14.13
C ALA A 151 0.86 0.47 -15.65
N MET A 152 -0.01 1.36 -16.15
CA MET A 152 -0.27 1.53 -17.57
C MET A 152 0.99 1.92 -18.35
N GLU A 153 1.74 2.91 -17.87
CA GLU A 153 2.96 3.38 -18.52
C GLU A 153 4.14 2.39 -18.37
N THR A 154 4.30 1.74 -17.22
CA THR A 154 5.49 0.91 -16.95
C THR A 154 5.34 -0.56 -17.36
N GLN A 155 4.14 -1.14 -17.24
CA GLN A 155 3.90 -2.56 -17.50
C GLN A 155 3.11 -2.80 -18.80
N VAL A 156 2.08 -1.99 -19.05
CA VAL A 156 1.15 -2.23 -20.17
C VAL A 156 1.67 -1.64 -21.48
N LYS A 157 2.15 -0.40 -21.47
CA LYS A 157 2.62 0.30 -22.67
C LYS A 157 3.69 -0.45 -23.45
N PRO A 158 4.72 -1.09 -22.83
CA PRO A 158 5.66 -1.93 -23.58
C PRO A 158 4.97 -3.07 -24.35
N ALA A 159 3.94 -3.68 -23.78
CA ALA A 159 3.15 -4.72 -24.44
C ALA A 159 2.30 -4.14 -25.59
N VAL A 160 1.70 -2.96 -25.39
CA VAL A 160 0.93 -2.24 -26.40
C VAL A 160 1.79 -1.83 -27.60
N ILE A 161 3.00 -1.28 -27.36
CA ILE A 161 3.97 -0.95 -28.42
C ILE A 161 4.29 -2.21 -29.25
N SER A 162 4.56 -3.32 -28.57
CA SER A 162 4.84 -4.59 -29.25
C SER A 162 3.64 -5.04 -30.09
N ALA A 163 2.42 -4.95 -29.55
CA ALA A 163 1.20 -5.35 -30.26
C ALA A 163 0.85 -4.44 -31.45
N ALA A 164 1.00 -3.12 -31.32
CA ALA A 164 0.73 -2.14 -32.39
C ALA A 164 1.74 -2.24 -33.54
N SER A 165 3.00 -2.61 -33.24
CA SER A 165 4.06 -2.79 -34.25
C SER A 165 3.90 -4.05 -35.11
N ARG A 166 2.99 -4.96 -34.76
CA ARG A 166 2.75 -6.21 -35.51
C ARG A 166 1.84 -5.97 -36.71
N ASN A 167 1.99 -6.81 -37.74
CA ASN A 167 1.00 -6.89 -38.81
C ASN A 167 -0.23 -7.63 -38.28
N TRP A 168 -1.31 -6.90 -38.03
CA TRP A 168 -2.58 -7.51 -37.67
C TRP A 168 -3.16 -8.28 -38.87
N PRO A 169 -4.01 -9.30 -38.61
CA PRO A 169 -4.72 -10.01 -39.67
C PRO A 169 -5.45 -9.04 -40.60
N LEU A 170 -5.61 -9.43 -41.87
CA LEU A 170 -6.34 -8.65 -42.87
C LEU A 170 -5.71 -7.29 -43.20
N GLY A 171 -4.45 -7.05 -42.84
CA GLY A 171 -3.78 -5.77 -43.12
C GLY A 171 -4.29 -4.61 -42.26
N ILE A 172 -5.00 -4.90 -41.16
CA ILE A 172 -5.46 -3.90 -40.20
C ILE A 172 -4.24 -3.19 -39.61
N THR A 173 -4.33 -1.87 -39.47
CA THR A 173 -3.32 -1.06 -38.78
C THR A 173 -3.97 -0.35 -37.60
N VAL A 174 -3.42 -0.56 -36.41
CA VAL A 174 -3.90 0.08 -35.19
C VAL A 174 -2.75 0.92 -34.62
N SER A 175 -3.01 2.18 -34.33
CA SER A 175 -2.00 3.04 -33.69
C SER A 175 -1.79 2.64 -32.23
N GLU A 176 -0.57 2.84 -31.73
CA GLU A 176 -0.23 2.62 -30.32
C GLU A 176 -1.19 3.39 -29.39
N GLU A 177 -1.46 4.66 -29.71
CA GLU A 177 -2.34 5.53 -28.92
C GLU A 177 -3.77 4.98 -28.84
N ARG A 178 -4.33 4.51 -29.97
CA ARG A 178 -5.70 3.98 -29.99
C ARG A 178 -5.80 2.63 -29.27
N LEU A 179 -4.79 1.78 -29.41
CA LEU A 179 -4.73 0.50 -28.69
C LEU A 179 -4.56 0.73 -27.19
N MET A 180 -3.71 1.68 -26.78
CA MET A 180 -3.54 2.06 -25.38
C MET A 180 -4.87 2.52 -24.78
N LYS A 181 -5.59 3.41 -25.47
CA LYS A 181 -6.92 3.85 -25.05
C LYS A 181 -7.91 2.70 -24.88
N SER A 182 -7.89 1.72 -25.78
CA SER A 182 -8.75 0.53 -25.68
C SER A 182 -8.44 -0.27 -24.41
N VAL A 183 -7.16 -0.47 -24.12
CA VAL A 183 -6.72 -1.19 -22.91
C VAL A 183 -7.10 -0.42 -21.64
N GLU A 184 -7.01 0.92 -21.66
CA GLU A 184 -7.44 1.76 -20.54
C GLU A 184 -8.95 1.68 -20.28
N GLU A 185 -9.78 1.54 -21.31
CA GLU A 185 -11.23 1.35 -21.12
C GLU A 185 -11.54 -0.04 -20.53
N VAL A 186 -10.87 -1.09 -21.03
CA VAL A 186 -11.03 -2.46 -20.50
C VAL A 186 -10.57 -2.52 -19.04
N ALA A 187 -9.34 -2.08 -18.77
CA ALA A 187 -8.74 -2.03 -17.44
C ALA A 187 -8.85 -0.62 -16.85
N SER A 188 -10.09 -0.10 -16.78
CA SER A 188 -10.36 1.25 -16.25
C SER A 188 -9.78 1.47 -14.85
N LYS A 189 -9.39 2.72 -14.55
CA LYS A 189 -8.90 3.12 -13.21
C LYS A 189 -9.84 2.67 -12.11
N LYS A 190 -11.15 2.79 -12.33
CA LYS A 190 -12.19 2.38 -11.39
C LYS A 190 -12.13 0.89 -11.11
N TRP A 191 -12.12 0.05 -12.16
CA TRP A 191 -12.08 -1.40 -12.01
C TRP A 191 -10.80 -1.85 -11.29
N VAL A 192 -9.63 -1.35 -11.70
CA VAL A 192 -8.36 -1.69 -11.02
C VAL A 192 -8.38 -1.30 -9.54
N SER A 193 -8.94 -0.14 -9.19
CA SER A 193 -9.07 0.29 -7.80
C SER A 193 -10.00 -0.62 -6.98
N GLU A 194 -11.09 -1.12 -7.58
CA GLU A 194 -12.01 -2.07 -6.95
C GLU A 194 -11.32 -3.42 -6.69
N GLU A 195 -10.58 -3.95 -7.66
CA GLU A 195 -9.84 -5.21 -7.52
C GLU A 195 -8.75 -5.13 -6.45
N ILE A 196 -7.97 -4.03 -6.41
CA ILE A 196 -6.96 -3.83 -5.35
C ILE A 196 -7.63 -3.71 -3.98
N THR A 197 -8.76 -3.02 -3.90
CA THR A 197 -9.50 -2.87 -2.63
C THR A 197 -10.04 -4.21 -2.12
N SER A 198 -10.57 -5.03 -3.03
CA SER A 198 -11.02 -6.40 -2.74
C SER A 198 -9.84 -7.27 -2.27
N ALA A 199 -8.70 -7.18 -2.95
CA ALA A 199 -7.48 -7.89 -2.56
C ALA A 199 -7.01 -7.49 -1.15
N LEU A 200 -7.04 -6.20 -0.81
CA LEU A 200 -6.70 -5.72 0.52
C LEU A 200 -7.64 -6.29 1.61
N ASP A 201 -8.94 -6.42 1.32
CA ASP A 201 -9.92 -6.99 2.25
C ASP A 201 -9.67 -8.47 2.56
N GLU A 202 -9.04 -9.21 1.65
CA GLU A 202 -8.63 -10.60 1.89
C GLU A 202 -7.24 -10.71 2.55
N VAL A 203 -6.28 -9.86 2.16
CA VAL A 203 -4.89 -9.93 2.67
C VAL A 203 -4.79 -9.43 4.11
N ILE A 204 -5.55 -8.41 4.51
CA ILE A 204 -5.41 -7.80 5.83
C ILE A 204 -5.77 -8.76 6.98
N PRO A 205 -6.91 -9.47 6.95
CA PRO A 205 -7.21 -10.48 7.96
C PRO A 205 -6.10 -11.54 8.06
N TYR A 206 -5.46 -11.89 6.95
CA TYR A 206 -4.30 -12.78 6.97
C TYR A 206 -3.08 -12.16 7.66
N VAL A 207 -2.69 -10.94 7.29
CA VAL A 207 -1.53 -10.24 7.88
C VAL A 207 -1.71 -9.96 9.38
N VAL A 208 -2.95 -9.76 9.83
CA VAL A 208 -3.29 -9.54 11.25
C VAL A 208 -3.51 -10.87 11.99
N GLY A 209 -3.40 -12.02 11.31
CA GLY A 209 -3.56 -13.34 11.93
C GLY A 209 -4.99 -13.69 12.33
N GLU A 210 -6.00 -12.99 11.79
CA GLU A 210 -7.41 -13.38 11.92
C GLU A 210 -7.75 -14.56 11.00
N LYS A 211 -7.06 -14.68 9.86
CA LYS A 211 -7.12 -15.82 8.94
C LYS A 211 -5.73 -16.45 8.76
N ASP A 212 -5.69 -17.78 8.60
CA ASP A 212 -4.46 -18.55 8.37
C ASP A 212 -3.98 -18.55 6.92
N GLY A 213 -4.85 -18.16 5.98
CA GLY A 213 -4.53 -18.00 4.57
C GLY A 213 -5.46 -16.97 3.94
N PHE A 214 -5.19 -16.64 2.68
CA PHE A 214 -6.04 -15.76 1.90
C PHE A 214 -6.08 -16.23 0.45
N SER A 215 -7.11 -15.81 -0.27
CA SER A 215 -7.23 -16.06 -1.70
C SER A 215 -7.81 -14.84 -2.37
N ILE A 216 -6.99 -14.16 -3.17
CA ILE A 216 -7.44 -13.10 -4.06
C ILE A 216 -7.92 -13.78 -5.33
N ASN A 217 -9.11 -13.43 -5.79
CA ASN A 217 -9.62 -13.85 -7.09
C ASN A 217 -10.00 -12.61 -7.91
N VAL A 218 -9.30 -12.38 -9.03
CA VAL A 218 -9.60 -11.31 -9.98
C VAL A 218 -10.34 -11.92 -11.15
N ARG A 219 -11.62 -11.55 -11.30
CA ARG A 219 -12.47 -12.06 -12.39
C ARG A 219 -12.44 -11.11 -13.58
N PHE A 220 -12.42 -11.68 -14.79
CA PHE A 220 -12.36 -10.93 -16.04
C PHE A 220 -13.65 -11.03 -16.86
N ASP A 221 -14.65 -11.77 -16.39
CA ASP A 221 -15.94 -11.97 -17.07
C ASP A 221 -16.59 -10.64 -17.46
N ASN A 222 -16.64 -9.67 -16.53
CA ASN A 222 -17.18 -8.34 -16.78
C ASN A 222 -16.29 -7.45 -17.69
N ARG A 223 -15.06 -7.87 -18.00
CA ARG A 223 -14.14 -7.15 -18.90
C ARG A 223 -14.27 -7.63 -20.34
N VAL A 224 -14.74 -8.85 -20.58
CA VAL A 224 -14.89 -9.41 -21.93
C VAL A 224 -15.87 -8.61 -22.78
N GLU A 225 -17.01 -8.21 -22.20
CA GLU A 225 -18.01 -7.38 -22.90
C GLU A 225 -17.43 -6.02 -23.29
N VAL A 226 -16.69 -5.37 -22.38
CA VAL A 226 -16.00 -4.10 -22.63
C VAL A 226 -14.94 -4.27 -23.73
N ALA A 227 -14.14 -5.34 -23.66
CA ALA A 227 -13.12 -5.64 -24.64
C ALA A 227 -13.70 -5.93 -26.03
N SER A 228 -14.84 -6.64 -26.10
CA SER A 228 -15.56 -6.89 -27.35
C SER A 228 -16.07 -5.57 -27.95
N SER A 229 -16.66 -4.69 -27.13
CA SER A 229 -17.10 -3.36 -27.57
C SER A 229 -15.94 -2.52 -28.12
N GLU A 230 -14.80 -2.47 -27.42
CA GLU A 230 -13.61 -1.73 -27.90
C GLU A 230 -13.05 -2.35 -29.20
N LEU A 231 -13.02 -3.67 -29.32
CA LEU A 231 -12.57 -4.35 -30.54
C LEU A 231 -13.50 -4.05 -31.72
N LYS A 232 -14.83 -4.05 -31.53
CA LYS A 232 -15.80 -3.65 -32.56
C LYS A 232 -15.53 -2.22 -33.01
N GLN A 233 -15.26 -1.31 -32.08
CA GLN A 233 -14.91 0.07 -32.41
C GLN A 233 -13.59 0.18 -33.20
N LEU A 234 -12.54 -0.55 -32.80
CA LEU A 234 -11.28 -0.61 -33.54
C LEU A 234 -11.48 -1.10 -34.98
N LEU A 235 -12.30 -2.14 -35.15
CA LEU A 235 -12.61 -2.66 -36.48
C LEU A 235 -13.32 -1.60 -37.31
N ARG A 236 -14.38 -0.97 -36.81
CA ARG A 236 -15.10 0.11 -37.50
C ARG A 236 -14.19 1.26 -37.97
N GLU A 237 -13.17 1.59 -37.19
CA GLU A 237 -12.20 2.65 -37.51
C GLU A 237 -11.18 2.24 -38.61
N SER A 238 -10.99 0.94 -38.86
CA SER A 238 -9.86 0.40 -39.63
C SER A 238 -10.11 0.09 -41.12
N ASP A 239 -11.25 0.49 -41.70
CA ASP A 239 -11.67 0.15 -43.07
C ASP A 239 -11.51 -1.35 -43.42
N TYR A 240 -11.63 -2.22 -42.41
CA TYR A 240 -11.41 -3.66 -42.54
C TYR A 240 -12.34 -4.32 -43.57
N TYR A 241 -13.47 -3.69 -43.88
CA TYR A 241 -14.40 -4.16 -44.91
C TYR A 241 -13.74 -4.20 -46.29
N ASN A 242 -13.13 -3.10 -46.72
CA ASN A 242 -12.48 -3.05 -48.03
C ASN A 242 -11.32 -4.05 -48.08
N LEU A 243 -10.59 -4.17 -46.99
CA LEU A 243 -9.52 -5.15 -46.82
C LEU A 243 -10.02 -6.60 -46.90
N LEU A 244 -11.11 -6.94 -46.22
CA LEU A 244 -11.70 -8.28 -46.27
C LEU A 244 -12.20 -8.63 -47.67
N TYR A 245 -12.77 -7.65 -48.38
CA TYR A 245 -13.17 -7.83 -49.77
C TYR A 245 -11.99 -8.01 -50.72
N ASP A 246 -10.96 -7.17 -50.61
CA ASP A 246 -9.86 -7.14 -51.56
C ASP A 246 -8.85 -8.27 -51.29
N GLU A 247 -8.62 -8.65 -50.02
CA GLU A 247 -7.64 -9.67 -49.62
C GLU A 247 -8.22 -11.09 -49.49
N LEU A 248 -9.48 -11.26 -49.07
CA LEU A 248 -10.07 -12.60 -48.86
C LEU A 248 -11.13 -12.95 -49.90
N MET A 249 -12.14 -12.10 -50.07
CA MET A 249 -13.26 -12.41 -50.96
C MET A 249 -12.82 -12.35 -52.42
N GLY A 250 -12.07 -11.32 -52.83
CA GLY A 250 -11.63 -11.08 -54.20
C GLY A 250 -10.88 -12.27 -54.81
N PRO A 251 -9.80 -12.77 -54.18
CA PRO A 251 -9.09 -13.95 -54.67
C PRO A 251 -9.95 -15.21 -54.72
N THR A 252 -10.80 -15.42 -53.72
CA THR A 252 -11.71 -16.59 -53.66
C THR A 252 -12.75 -16.53 -54.78
N ILE A 253 -13.34 -15.35 -55.00
CA ILE A 253 -14.26 -15.05 -56.09
C ILE A 253 -13.56 -15.27 -57.43
N ARG A 254 -12.35 -14.74 -57.65
CA ARG A 254 -11.54 -14.98 -58.87
C ARG A 254 -11.37 -16.46 -59.17
N SER A 255 -11.02 -17.25 -58.16
CA SER A 255 -10.83 -18.69 -58.33
C SER A 255 -12.11 -19.43 -58.70
N SER A 256 -13.26 -18.95 -58.21
CA SER A 256 -14.58 -19.55 -58.44
C SER A 256 -15.24 -19.05 -59.74
N ILE A 257 -14.90 -17.85 -60.21
CA ILE A 257 -15.45 -17.22 -61.43
C ILE A 257 -15.05 -17.96 -62.71
N GLY A 258 -13.92 -18.66 -62.74
CA GLY A 258 -13.42 -19.33 -63.95
C GLY A 258 -14.47 -20.18 -64.66
N GLU A 259 -15.41 -20.78 -63.91
CA GLU A 259 -16.53 -21.54 -64.46
C GLU A 259 -17.82 -20.72 -64.70
N LEU A 260 -18.01 -19.58 -64.03
CA LEU A 260 -19.19 -18.70 -64.17
C LEU A 260 -19.04 -17.67 -65.30
N ALA A 261 -17.82 -17.40 -65.76
CA ALA A 261 -17.52 -16.34 -66.73
C ALA A 261 -17.99 -16.66 -68.17
N VAL A 262 -18.23 -17.93 -68.51
CA VAL A 262 -18.69 -18.36 -69.84
C VAL A 262 -20.07 -19.00 -69.73
N LEU A 263 -21.10 -18.25 -70.10
CA LEU A 263 -22.48 -18.71 -70.11
C LEU A 263 -22.88 -19.16 -71.53
N PRO A 264 -24.00 -19.92 -71.67
CA PRO A 264 -24.55 -20.26 -72.98
C PRO A 264 -24.70 -19.04 -73.87
N HIS A 265 -24.61 -19.25 -75.19
CA HIS A 265 -24.73 -18.17 -76.18
C HIS A 265 -23.62 -17.11 -76.11
N GLN A 266 -22.40 -17.51 -75.73
CA GLN A 266 -21.22 -16.63 -75.69
C GLN A 266 -21.37 -15.40 -74.78
N VAL A 267 -22.31 -15.44 -73.83
CA VAL A 267 -22.46 -14.39 -72.82
C VAL A 267 -21.28 -14.49 -71.86
N GLN A 268 -20.45 -13.47 -71.86
CA GLN A 268 -19.32 -13.35 -70.94
C GLN A 268 -19.63 -12.29 -69.88
N LEU A 269 -19.45 -12.67 -68.61
CA LEU A 269 -19.54 -11.75 -67.49
C LEU A 269 -18.12 -11.36 -67.08
N THR A 270 -17.85 -10.06 -66.92
CA THR A 270 -16.53 -9.64 -66.42
C THR A 270 -16.44 -9.79 -64.91
N GLU A 271 -15.22 -9.89 -64.40
CA GLU A 271 -14.95 -10.02 -62.97
C GLU A 271 -15.49 -8.82 -62.19
N GLU A 272 -15.30 -7.61 -62.72
CA GLU A 272 -15.73 -6.37 -62.10
C GLU A 272 -17.26 -6.31 -61.96
N GLU A 273 -17.99 -6.85 -62.93
CA GLU A 273 -19.47 -6.89 -62.89
C GLU A 273 -19.98 -7.90 -61.86
N ILE A 274 -19.33 -9.06 -61.74
CA ILE A 274 -19.67 -10.07 -60.73
C ILE A 274 -19.39 -9.52 -59.33
N VAL A 275 -18.22 -8.92 -59.13
CA VAL A 275 -17.86 -8.28 -57.85
C VAL A 275 -18.83 -7.14 -57.51
N ALA A 276 -19.28 -6.36 -58.50
CA ALA A 276 -20.28 -5.32 -58.28
C ALA A 276 -21.64 -5.89 -57.82
N VAL A 277 -22.08 -7.03 -58.37
CA VAL A 277 -23.28 -7.73 -57.90
C VAL A 277 -23.08 -8.25 -56.47
N LEU A 278 -21.92 -8.85 -56.18
CA LEU A 278 -21.60 -9.39 -54.85
C LEU A 278 -21.53 -8.30 -53.76
N ARG A 279 -20.90 -7.15 -54.04
CA ARG A 279 -20.91 -5.99 -53.12
C ARG A 279 -22.31 -5.43 -52.89
N LYS A 280 -23.22 -5.57 -53.86
CA LYS A 280 -24.61 -5.12 -53.70
C LYS A 280 -25.41 -6.03 -52.77
N VAL A 281 -25.13 -7.32 -52.76
CA VAL A 281 -25.87 -8.29 -51.93
C VAL A 281 -25.28 -8.43 -50.54
N ALA A 282 -23.99 -8.19 -50.36
CA ALA A 282 -23.33 -8.15 -49.05
C ALA A 282 -22.67 -6.78 -48.85
N PRO A 283 -23.47 -5.70 -48.67
CA PRO A 283 -22.95 -4.36 -48.49
C PRO A 283 -22.12 -4.24 -47.19
N PRO A 284 -21.31 -3.17 -47.04
CA PRO A 284 -20.48 -2.94 -45.86
C PRO A 284 -21.21 -3.11 -44.54
N GLU A 285 -22.37 -2.47 -44.40
CA GLU A 285 -23.19 -2.52 -43.18
C GLU A 285 -23.63 -3.96 -42.83
N TRP A 286 -23.89 -4.80 -43.83
CA TRP A 286 -24.29 -6.19 -43.61
C TRP A 286 -23.10 -7.02 -43.10
N VAL A 287 -21.93 -6.89 -43.74
CA VAL A 287 -20.71 -7.61 -43.32
C VAL A 287 -20.29 -7.17 -41.93
N GLU A 288 -20.38 -5.87 -41.65
CA GLU A 288 -20.08 -5.32 -40.33
C GLU A 288 -20.93 -5.96 -39.24
N LYS A 289 -22.24 -6.05 -39.50
CA LYS A 289 -23.16 -6.73 -38.58
C LYS A 289 -22.79 -8.21 -38.38
N GLN A 290 -22.35 -8.93 -39.41
CA GLN A 290 -21.94 -10.33 -39.25
C GLN A 290 -20.68 -10.46 -38.40
N VAL A 291 -19.71 -9.57 -38.56
CA VAL A 291 -18.49 -9.56 -37.73
C VAL A 291 -18.82 -9.21 -36.28
N GLU A 292 -19.72 -8.25 -36.05
CA GLU A 292 -20.16 -7.90 -34.69
C GLU A 292 -20.90 -9.05 -34.01
N ASN A 293 -21.80 -9.74 -34.72
CA ASN A 293 -22.46 -10.93 -34.21
C ASN A 293 -21.46 -12.04 -33.87
N ALA A 294 -20.46 -12.27 -34.74
CA ALA A 294 -19.43 -13.26 -34.49
C ALA A 294 -18.56 -12.91 -33.26
N LEU A 295 -18.30 -11.63 -33.02
CA LEU A 295 -17.62 -11.17 -31.81
C LEU A 295 -18.48 -11.30 -30.55
N ASP A 296 -19.80 -11.15 -30.66
CA ASP A 296 -20.73 -11.43 -29.55
C ASP A 296 -20.76 -12.91 -29.22
N GLU A 297 -20.89 -13.80 -30.21
CA GLU A 297 -20.84 -15.25 -30.03
C GLU A 297 -19.51 -15.70 -29.41
N ALA A 298 -18.39 -15.11 -29.83
CA ALA A 298 -17.09 -15.35 -29.22
C ALA A 298 -17.00 -14.85 -27.77
N ALA A 299 -17.62 -13.70 -27.46
CA ALA A 299 -17.66 -13.17 -26.09
C ALA A 299 -18.48 -14.08 -25.16
N GLU A 300 -19.64 -14.55 -25.62
CA GLU A 300 -20.51 -15.49 -24.88
C GLU A 300 -19.78 -16.81 -24.60
N TYR A 301 -19.03 -17.32 -25.58
CA TYR A 301 -18.16 -18.48 -25.40
C TYR A 301 -17.07 -18.25 -24.33
N LEU A 302 -16.35 -17.13 -24.43
CA LEU A 302 -15.25 -16.78 -23.51
C LEU A 302 -15.72 -16.61 -22.06
N VAL A 303 -16.90 -16.03 -21.84
CA VAL A 303 -17.49 -15.86 -20.51
C VAL A 303 -18.08 -17.19 -19.97
N GLY A 304 -18.24 -18.20 -20.82
CA GLY A 304 -18.71 -19.53 -20.44
C GLY A 304 -20.22 -19.73 -20.52
N ASN A 305 -20.95 -18.81 -21.15
CA ASN A 305 -22.39 -18.96 -21.38
C ASN A 305 -22.70 -20.03 -22.44
N GLU A 306 -21.77 -20.26 -23.37
CA GLU A 306 -21.83 -21.31 -24.39
C GLU A 306 -20.68 -22.30 -24.21
N GLU A 307 -20.95 -23.62 -24.23
CA GLU A 307 -19.93 -24.66 -24.00
C GLU A 307 -18.90 -24.77 -25.15
N SER A 308 -19.32 -24.48 -26.38
CA SER A 308 -18.51 -24.63 -27.60
C SER A 308 -18.60 -23.39 -28.49
N LEU A 309 -17.48 -22.96 -29.07
CA LEU A 309 -17.48 -21.85 -30.02
C LEU A 309 -18.07 -22.29 -31.36
N THR A 310 -19.24 -21.77 -31.71
CA THR A 310 -19.87 -21.96 -33.02
C THR A 310 -20.22 -20.59 -33.59
N LEU A 311 -19.47 -20.17 -34.61
CA LEU A 311 -19.73 -18.93 -35.33
C LEU A 311 -20.56 -19.24 -36.58
N SER A 312 -21.77 -18.70 -36.69
CA SER A 312 -22.66 -19.01 -37.83
C SER A 312 -23.07 -17.77 -38.59
N ILE A 313 -22.69 -17.71 -39.87
CA ILE A 313 -23.09 -16.66 -40.80
C ILE A 313 -24.16 -17.23 -41.74
N ASP A 314 -25.39 -16.74 -41.62
CA ASP A 314 -26.46 -17.06 -42.57
C ASP A 314 -26.31 -16.19 -43.83
N ILE A 315 -26.16 -16.84 -44.98
CA ILE A 315 -26.00 -16.19 -46.28
C ILE A 315 -27.14 -16.54 -47.24
N SER A 316 -28.21 -17.18 -46.75
CA SER A 316 -29.32 -17.68 -47.57
C SER A 316 -29.96 -16.58 -48.42
N ASP A 317 -30.29 -15.45 -47.79
CA ASP A 317 -30.92 -14.31 -48.47
C ASP A 317 -29.95 -13.62 -49.44
N ASN A 318 -28.69 -13.41 -49.03
CA ASN A 318 -27.65 -12.81 -49.86
C ASN A 318 -27.35 -13.67 -51.08
N LYS A 319 -27.38 -15.00 -50.92
CA LYS A 319 -27.17 -15.99 -51.98
C LYS A 319 -28.29 -15.96 -53.01
N GLU A 320 -29.56 -15.97 -52.58
CA GLU A 320 -30.69 -15.83 -53.52
C GLU A 320 -30.67 -14.47 -54.23
N ALA A 321 -30.38 -13.38 -53.51
CA ALA A 321 -30.21 -12.07 -54.12
C ALA A 321 -29.04 -12.00 -55.13
N ALA A 322 -27.95 -12.73 -54.87
CA ALA A 322 -26.81 -12.81 -55.78
C ALA A 322 -27.17 -13.55 -57.07
N VAL A 323 -27.91 -14.65 -56.95
CA VAL A 323 -28.43 -15.41 -58.09
C VAL A 323 -29.31 -14.52 -58.96
N ASP A 324 -30.25 -13.80 -58.37
CA ASP A 324 -31.14 -12.90 -59.11
C ASP A 324 -30.34 -11.75 -59.76
N GLY A 325 -29.36 -11.19 -59.04
CA GLY A 325 -28.47 -10.15 -59.56
C GLY A 325 -27.66 -10.62 -60.77
N LEU A 326 -27.08 -11.82 -60.72
CA LEU A 326 -26.29 -12.41 -61.79
C LEU A 326 -27.15 -12.86 -62.97
N ILE A 327 -28.37 -13.37 -62.72
CA ILE A 327 -29.36 -13.64 -63.76
C ILE A 327 -29.71 -12.36 -64.53
N ASN A 328 -29.98 -11.27 -63.81
CA ASN A 328 -30.30 -9.99 -64.44
C ASN A 328 -29.12 -9.46 -65.26
N LEU A 329 -27.89 -9.57 -64.74
CA LEU A 329 -26.67 -9.18 -65.45
C LEU A 329 -26.46 -10.03 -66.72
N ALA A 330 -26.59 -11.35 -66.63
CA ALA A 330 -26.42 -12.26 -67.76
C ALA A 330 -27.50 -12.05 -68.84
N THR A 331 -28.75 -11.80 -68.42
CA THR A 331 -29.85 -11.49 -69.34
C THR A 331 -29.60 -10.16 -70.05
N LYS A 332 -29.12 -9.14 -69.32
CA LYS A 332 -28.76 -7.84 -69.90
C LYS A 332 -27.64 -7.98 -70.94
N ARG A 333 -26.58 -8.74 -70.63
CA ARG A 333 -25.47 -9.00 -71.57
C ARG A 333 -25.94 -9.78 -72.81
N LEU A 334 -26.84 -10.74 -72.65
CA LEU A 334 -27.48 -11.43 -73.79
C LEU A 334 -28.26 -10.45 -74.66
N ASP A 335 -29.07 -9.58 -74.07
CA ASP A 335 -29.87 -8.60 -74.79
C ASP A 335 -28.97 -7.58 -75.52
N GLU A 336 -27.91 -7.07 -74.89
CA GLU A 336 -26.90 -6.21 -75.52
C GLU A 336 -26.21 -6.92 -76.69
N HIS A 337 -25.87 -8.21 -76.53
CA HIS A 337 -25.28 -9.00 -77.60
C HIS A 337 -26.25 -9.19 -78.77
N LEU A 338 -27.52 -9.48 -78.50
CA LEU A 338 -28.57 -9.58 -79.51
C LEU A 338 -28.79 -8.24 -80.24
N GLU A 339 -28.77 -7.11 -79.53
CA GLU A 339 -28.91 -5.77 -80.13
C GLU A 339 -27.70 -5.34 -80.97
N SER A 340 -26.53 -5.95 -80.73
CA SER A 340 -25.33 -5.72 -81.54
C SER A 340 -25.34 -6.47 -82.90
N LEU A 341 -26.28 -7.40 -83.09
CA LEU A 341 -26.39 -8.18 -84.32
C LEU A 341 -26.91 -7.34 -85.49
N PRO A 342 -26.60 -7.73 -86.75
CA PRO A 342 -27.14 -7.07 -87.94
C PRO A 342 -28.68 -7.09 -87.98
N ASN A 343 -29.29 -6.11 -88.63
CA ASN A 343 -30.75 -6.06 -88.81
C ASN A 343 -31.26 -7.18 -89.73
N CYS A 344 -32.28 -7.91 -89.29
CA CYS A 344 -32.92 -8.96 -90.10
C CYS A 344 -33.88 -8.41 -91.17
N SER A 345 -33.94 -9.07 -92.32
CA SER A 345 -35.08 -8.96 -93.25
C SER A 345 -36.23 -9.90 -92.86
N LEU A 346 -37.41 -9.73 -93.46
CA LEU A 346 -38.58 -10.61 -93.25
C LEU A 346 -38.27 -12.09 -93.54
N ASN A 347 -37.52 -12.37 -94.61
CA ASN A 347 -37.15 -13.73 -94.98
C ASN A 347 -36.16 -14.37 -93.99
N ASP A 348 -35.25 -13.57 -93.43
CA ASP A 348 -34.28 -14.05 -92.43
C ASP A 348 -34.98 -14.49 -91.15
N VAL A 349 -35.99 -13.73 -90.71
CA VAL A 349 -36.82 -14.07 -89.54
C VAL A 349 -37.58 -15.38 -89.75
N GLU A 350 -38.15 -15.60 -90.93
CA GLU A 350 -38.86 -16.85 -91.24
C GLU A 350 -37.90 -18.06 -91.28
N GLN A 351 -36.69 -17.87 -91.79
CA GLN A 351 -35.66 -18.92 -91.82
C GLN A 351 -35.17 -19.29 -90.41
N ILE A 352 -34.98 -18.31 -89.53
CA ILE A 352 -34.58 -18.53 -88.13
C ILE A 352 -35.70 -19.27 -87.36
N LEU A 353 -36.96 -18.90 -87.58
CA LEU A 353 -38.10 -19.59 -86.96
C LEU A 353 -38.26 -21.03 -87.46
N ALA A 354 -37.89 -21.30 -88.72
CA ALA A 354 -37.94 -22.63 -89.32
C ALA A 354 -36.77 -23.54 -88.90
N SER A 355 -35.57 -22.99 -88.68
CA SER A 355 -34.34 -23.77 -88.43
C SER A 355 -34.29 -24.44 -87.06
N ARG A 356 -35.03 -23.91 -86.06
CA ARG A 356 -35.03 -24.39 -84.66
C ARG A 356 -33.61 -24.56 -84.08
N SER A 357 -32.63 -23.77 -84.51
CA SER A 357 -31.25 -23.88 -84.05
C SER A 357 -31.14 -23.61 -82.54
N ALA A 358 -30.17 -24.27 -81.90
CA ALA A 358 -29.77 -23.97 -80.52
C ALA A 358 -28.73 -22.84 -80.45
N GLU A 359 -28.17 -22.44 -81.59
CA GLU A 359 -27.19 -21.35 -81.73
C GLU A 359 -27.89 -20.00 -81.92
N LEU A 360 -27.19 -18.92 -81.51
CA LEU A 360 -27.67 -17.55 -81.64
C LEU A 360 -28.04 -17.21 -83.10
N PRO A 361 -29.07 -16.36 -83.32
CA PRO A 361 -29.46 -15.95 -84.66
C PRO A 361 -28.36 -15.08 -85.28
N PHE A 362 -28.20 -15.17 -86.60
CA PHE A 362 -27.20 -14.37 -87.32
C PHE A 362 -27.61 -12.89 -87.50
N CYS A 363 -28.84 -12.52 -87.13
CA CYS A 363 -29.38 -11.16 -87.19
C CYS A 363 -30.43 -10.96 -86.09
N TYR A 364 -30.72 -9.71 -85.70
CA TYR A 364 -31.81 -9.35 -84.79
C TYR A 364 -32.57 -8.11 -85.32
N PRO A 365 -33.91 -8.14 -85.44
CA PRO A 365 -34.67 -7.06 -86.06
C PRO A 365 -34.79 -5.83 -85.14
N SER A 366 -34.66 -4.62 -85.71
CA SER A 366 -34.92 -3.35 -85.01
C SER A 366 -36.40 -2.99 -84.97
N GLU A 367 -37.20 -3.44 -85.95
CA GLU A 367 -38.63 -3.12 -86.04
C GLU A 367 -39.48 -3.90 -85.04
N THR A 368 -40.39 -3.18 -84.35
CA THR A 368 -41.24 -3.72 -83.26
C THR A 368 -42.14 -4.89 -83.70
N GLY A 369 -42.65 -4.86 -84.93
CA GLY A 369 -43.48 -5.93 -85.47
C GLY A 369 -42.71 -7.24 -85.70
N LEU A 370 -41.45 -7.16 -86.12
CA LEU A 370 -40.56 -8.30 -86.34
C LEU A 370 -39.95 -8.83 -85.04
N LYS A 371 -39.59 -7.94 -84.10
CA LYS A 371 -39.17 -8.33 -82.73
C LYS A 371 -40.21 -9.22 -82.05
N THR A 372 -41.49 -8.89 -82.21
CA THR A 372 -42.60 -9.65 -81.60
C THR A 372 -42.66 -11.10 -82.14
N ARG A 373 -42.29 -11.33 -83.40
CA ARG A 373 -42.26 -12.67 -84.01
C ARG A 373 -41.10 -13.54 -83.48
N MET A 374 -39.97 -12.92 -83.12
CA MET A 374 -38.81 -13.64 -82.56
C MET A 374 -38.86 -13.82 -81.05
N LYS A 375 -39.85 -13.23 -80.37
CA LYS A 375 -39.97 -13.22 -78.90
C LYS A 375 -39.85 -14.62 -78.27
N THR A 376 -40.53 -15.62 -78.82
CA THR A 376 -40.51 -17.00 -78.29
C THR A 376 -39.12 -17.64 -78.32
N ILE A 377 -38.31 -17.33 -79.34
CA ILE A 377 -36.94 -17.85 -79.47
C ILE A 377 -36.00 -17.08 -78.53
N VAL A 378 -36.14 -15.76 -78.44
CA VAL A 378 -35.35 -14.93 -77.50
C VAL A 378 -35.64 -15.32 -76.05
N ASP A 379 -36.91 -15.55 -75.70
CA ASP A 379 -37.30 -16.02 -74.37
C ASP A 379 -36.70 -17.41 -74.05
N LYS A 380 -36.51 -18.26 -75.07
CA LYS A 380 -35.80 -19.54 -74.91
C LYS A 380 -34.31 -19.31 -74.58
N TYR A 381 -33.61 -18.45 -75.32
CA TYR A 381 -32.20 -18.14 -75.02
C TYR A 381 -32.02 -17.52 -73.64
N ARG A 382 -32.90 -16.61 -73.23
CA ARG A 382 -32.91 -16.06 -71.87
C ARG A 382 -33.08 -17.16 -70.83
N LYS A 383 -34.01 -18.09 -71.06
CA LYS A 383 -34.25 -19.23 -70.16
C LYS A 383 -33.06 -20.18 -70.09
N ASP A 384 -32.36 -20.41 -71.20
CA ASP A 384 -31.15 -21.24 -71.26
C ASP A 384 -30.00 -20.60 -70.45
N VAL A 385 -29.82 -19.27 -70.53
CA VAL A 385 -28.88 -18.52 -69.68
C VAL A 385 -29.27 -18.57 -68.20
N ILE A 386 -30.54 -18.29 -67.87
CA ILE A 386 -31.07 -18.33 -66.49
C ILE A 386 -30.85 -19.70 -65.84
N ASN A 387 -31.19 -20.78 -66.57
CA ASN A 387 -31.06 -22.15 -66.09
C ASN A 387 -29.59 -22.59 -65.93
N SER A 388 -28.63 -21.90 -66.55
CA SER A 388 -27.21 -22.18 -66.38
C SER A 388 -26.60 -21.46 -65.16
N VAL A 389 -27.13 -20.30 -64.77
CA VAL A 389 -26.61 -19.50 -63.65
C VAL A 389 -27.05 -20.09 -62.31
N ARG A 390 -28.34 -20.41 -62.16
CA ARG A 390 -28.94 -20.83 -60.89
C ARG A 390 -28.29 -22.08 -60.26
N PRO A 391 -28.15 -23.23 -60.94
CA PRO A 391 -27.56 -24.43 -60.32
C PRO A 391 -26.09 -24.23 -59.95
N ARG A 392 -25.31 -23.50 -60.77
CA ARG A 392 -23.87 -23.28 -60.51
C ARG A 392 -23.59 -22.52 -59.22
N ILE A 393 -24.48 -21.63 -58.80
CA ILE A 393 -24.33 -20.83 -57.57
C ILE A 393 -25.05 -21.50 -56.39
N LEU A 394 -26.25 -22.04 -56.61
CA LEU A 394 -27.03 -22.65 -55.54
C LEU A 394 -26.44 -23.97 -55.02
N GLU A 395 -25.76 -24.75 -55.88
CA GLU A 395 -25.14 -26.03 -55.51
C GLU A 395 -23.72 -25.88 -54.94
N SER A 396 -23.01 -24.82 -55.30
CA SER A 396 -21.59 -24.63 -54.93
C SER A 396 -21.37 -23.88 -53.62
N ILE A 397 -22.31 -23.02 -53.22
CA ILE A 397 -22.21 -22.19 -52.02
C ILE A 397 -23.24 -22.68 -50.99
N PRO A 398 -22.88 -22.97 -49.73
CA PRO A 398 -23.84 -23.37 -48.71
C PRO A 398 -24.80 -22.22 -48.34
N ASN A 399 -25.88 -22.53 -47.62
CA ASN A 399 -26.82 -21.50 -47.14
C ASN A 399 -26.33 -20.81 -45.86
N SER A 400 -25.47 -21.48 -45.09
CA SER A 400 -24.80 -20.93 -43.92
C SER A 400 -23.33 -21.33 -43.94
N ILE A 401 -22.48 -20.45 -43.42
CA ILE A 401 -21.07 -20.73 -43.17
C ILE A 401 -20.91 -20.83 -41.66
N SER A 402 -20.58 -22.02 -41.16
CA SER A 402 -20.29 -22.25 -39.75
C SER A 402 -18.80 -22.46 -39.53
N PHE A 403 -18.22 -21.76 -38.56
CA PHE A 403 -16.88 -22.01 -38.06
C PHE A 403 -16.98 -22.55 -36.64
N ASP A 404 -16.26 -23.63 -36.36
CA ASP A 404 -16.15 -24.21 -35.03
C ASP A 404 -14.71 -24.12 -34.51
N GLU A 405 -14.50 -24.53 -33.27
CA GLU A 405 -13.17 -24.54 -32.65
C GLU A 405 -12.15 -25.42 -33.40
N SER A 406 -12.61 -26.50 -34.04
CA SER A 406 -11.77 -27.37 -34.88
C SER A 406 -11.26 -26.67 -36.15
N SER A 407 -12.02 -25.69 -36.63
CA SER A 407 -11.62 -24.85 -37.76
C SER A 407 -10.44 -23.92 -37.42
N LEU A 408 -10.17 -23.71 -36.12
CA LEU A 408 -9.06 -22.91 -35.60
C LEU A 408 -7.80 -23.73 -35.30
N SER A 409 -7.91 -25.07 -35.15
CA SER A 409 -6.78 -25.93 -34.77
C SER A 409 -5.75 -26.16 -35.90
N ASP A 410 -6.17 -26.04 -37.17
CA ASP A 410 -5.30 -26.29 -38.34
C ASP A 410 -4.44 -25.08 -38.74
N LYS A 411 -4.54 -23.95 -38.04
CA LYS A 411 -3.78 -22.73 -38.36
C LYS A 411 -2.60 -22.56 -37.39
N PRO A 412 -1.34 -22.58 -37.88
CA PRO A 412 -0.18 -22.34 -37.03
C PRO A 412 -0.18 -20.89 -36.52
N SER A 413 -0.17 -20.75 -35.20
CA SER A 413 0.08 -19.48 -34.50
C SER A 413 1.52 -19.02 -34.81
N ARG A 414 1.73 -17.75 -35.17
CA ARG A 414 3.08 -17.17 -35.26
C ARG A 414 3.41 -16.36 -34.01
N HIS A 415 4.44 -16.84 -33.31
CA HIS A 415 5.33 -16.19 -32.33
C HIS A 415 4.71 -15.17 -31.34
N SER A 416 4.71 -15.56 -30.06
CA SER A 416 4.78 -14.62 -28.95
C SER A 416 5.43 -15.29 -27.73
N GLU A 417 6.70 -14.98 -27.48
CA GLU A 417 7.27 -15.15 -26.13
C GLU A 417 6.94 -13.88 -25.35
N TYR A 418 6.06 -13.97 -24.35
CA TYR A 418 5.83 -12.88 -23.40
C TYR A 418 5.99 -13.43 -21.98
N LYS A 419 7.06 -13.01 -21.32
CA LYS A 419 7.33 -13.33 -19.93
C LYS A 419 6.93 -12.11 -19.10
N ILE A 420 5.77 -12.17 -18.44
CA ILE A 420 5.39 -11.14 -17.47
C ILE A 420 6.40 -11.23 -16.33
N ALA A 421 7.19 -10.17 -16.14
CA ALA A 421 8.16 -10.08 -15.07
C ALA A 421 7.47 -9.66 -13.76
N SER A 422 6.65 -10.55 -13.20
CA SER A 422 6.16 -10.48 -11.83
C SER A 422 5.51 -11.83 -11.48
N GLY A 423 5.74 -12.31 -10.25
CA GLY A 423 5.56 -13.71 -9.88
C GLY A 423 4.23 -14.36 -10.29
N SER A 424 4.31 -15.67 -10.57
CA SER A 424 3.22 -16.63 -10.82
C SER A 424 2.37 -16.48 -12.09
N ILE A 425 2.33 -15.34 -12.80
CA ILE A 425 1.67 -15.29 -14.12
C ILE A 425 2.63 -15.84 -15.19
N SER A 426 2.83 -17.16 -15.16
CA SER A 426 3.35 -17.87 -16.32
C SER A 426 2.18 -18.26 -17.21
N MET A 427 1.64 -17.31 -17.96
CA MET A 427 1.04 -17.68 -19.24
C MET A 427 2.20 -17.96 -20.19
N SER A 428 2.76 -19.16 -20.06
CA SER A 428 3.68 -19.71 -21.03
C SER A 428 2.86 -20.02 -22.28
N VAL A 429 2.61 -19.01 -23.12
CA VAL A 429 2.23 -19.25 -24.51
C VAL A 429 3.47 -19.88 -25.15
N SER A 430 3.54 -21.20 -25.06
CA SER A 430 4.60 -22.03 -25.62
C SER A 430 4.69 -21.75 -27.12
N ASP A 431 5.92 -21.66 -27.64
CA ASP A 431 6.33 -21.32 -29.01
C ASP A 431 5.71 -22.17 -30.16
N THR A 432 4.76 -23.06 -29.86
CA THR A 432 4.19 -24.03 -30.82
C THR A 432 2.70 -24.32 -30.64
N SER A 433 1.99 -23.68 -29.72
CA SER A 433 0.60 -24.07 -29.40
C SER A 433 -0.41 -23.49 -30.40
N ALA A 434 -1.36 -24.32 -30.85
CA ALA A 434 -2.39 -23.94 -31.82
C ALA A 434 -3.33 -22.88 -31.24
N VAL A 435 -3.93 -22.02 -32.09
CA VAL A 435 -4.83 -20.92 -31.68
C VAL A 435 -5.93 -21.39 -30.72
N SER A 436 -6.47 -22.59 -30.91
CA SER A 436 -7.46 -23.20 -30.01
C SER A 436 -6.96 -23.39 -28.58
N SER A 437 -5.69 -23.76 -28.36
CA SER A 437 -5.14 -23.92 -27.01
C SER A 437 -5.03 -22.59 -26.26
N THR A 438 -4.54 -21.54 -26.94
CA THR A 438 -4.48 -20.19 -26.33
C THR A 438 -5.87 -19.64 -26.04
N LEU A 439 -6.85 -19.92 -26.91
CA LEU A 439 -8.24 -19.55 -26.68
C LEU A 439 -8.84 -20.29 -25.48
N HIS A 440 -8.50 -21.57 -25.31
CA HIS A 440 -8.92 -22.37 -24.16
C HIS A 440 -8.31 -21.85 -22.86
N ASP A 441 -7.00 -21.59 -22.83
CA ASP A 441 -6.32 -21.02 -21.65
C ASP A 441 -6.89 -19.64 -21.27
N LEU A 442 -7.17 -18.80 -22.28
CA LEU A 442 -7.79 -17.50 -22.07
C LEU A 442 -9.21 -17.64 -21.51
N ARG A 443 -9.99 -18.58 -22.03
CA ARG A 443 -11.34 -18.87 -21.55
C ARG A 443 -11.32 -19.36 -20.10
N GLU A 444 -10.43 -20.29 -19.77
CA GLU A 444 -10.24 -20.78 -18.40
C GLU A 444 -9.90 -19.61 -17.46
N LEU A 445 -8.97 -18.74 -17.85
CA LEU A 445 -8.62 -17.53 -17.07
C LEU A 445 -9.81 -16.56 -16.89
N ILE A 446 -10.66 -16.40 -17.91
CA ILE A 446 -11.84 -15.52 -17.83
C ILE A 446 -12.89 -16.10 -16.87
N ILE A 447 -13.14 -17.41 -16.97
CA ILE A 447 -14.17 -18.11 -16.19
C ILE A 447 -13.73 -18.28 -14.74
N GLU A 448 -12.55 -18.84 -14.52
CA GLU A 448 -12.04 -19.17 -13.19
C GLU A 448 -11.47 -17.93 -12.48
N GLY A 449 -10.97 -16.97 -13.26
CA GLY A 449 -10.29 -15.78 -12.77
C GLY A 449 -8.82 -16.04 -12.47
N TRP A 450 -8.08 -14.97 -12.18
CA TRP A 450 -6.72 -15.08 -11.67
C TRP A 450 -6.75 -15.22 -10.15
N GLN A 451 -6.21 -16.34 -9.66
CA GLN A 451 -6.11 -16.62 -8.23
C GLN A 451 -4.70 -16.37 -7.70
N PHE A 452 -4.59 -15.69 -6.56
CA PHE A 452 -3.34 -15.50 -5.83
C PHE A 452 -3.53 -15.83 -4.34
N THR A 453 -2.70 -16.73 -3.83
CA THR A 453 -2.83 -17.30 -2.48
C THR A 453 -1.63 -16.97 -1.58
N ASP A 454 -1.72 -17.35 -0.31
CA ASP A 454 -0.60 -17.25 0.64
C ASP A 454 0.61 -18.09 0.23
N ASN A 455 0.40 -19.22 -0.45
CA ASN A 455 1.49 -20.04 -1.01
C ASN A 455 2.23 -19.32 -2.14
N ASP A 456 1.50 -18.58 -2.99
CA ASP A 456 2.09 -17.79 -4.06
C ASP A 456 2.90 -16.62 -3.49
N LEU A 457 2.37 -15.97 -2.44
CA LEU A 457 3.09 -14.94 -1.70
C LEU A 457 4.39 -15.48 -1.08
N ARG A 458 4.32 -16.65 -0.43
CA ARG A 458 5.51 -17.33 0.11
C ARG A 458 6.53 -17.62 -0.98
N SER A 459 6.07 -18.18 -2.11
CA SER A 459 6.93 -18.45 -3.26
C SER A 459 7.60 -17.17 -3.76
N MET A 460 6.86 -16.07 -3.89
CA MET A 460 7.40 -14.78 -4.35
C MET A 460 8.44 -14.19 -3.38
N ILE A 461 8.18 -14.23 -2.08
CA ILE A 461 9.11 -13.73 -1.05
C ILE A 461 10.37 -14.61 -0.98
N THR A 462 10.22 -15.93 -1.04
CA THR A 462 11.35 -16.87 -0.99
C THR A 462 12.21 -16.81 -2.25
N ILE A 463 11.62 -16.60 -3.43
CA ILE A 463 12.36 -16.41 -4.69
C ILE A 463 13.19 -15.11 -4.65
N SER A 464 12.63 -14.03 -4.11
CA SER A 464 13.29 -12.72 -4.11
C SER A 464 14.32 -12.54 -2.98
N GLY A 465 14.06 -13.09 -1.80
CA GLY A 465 14.86 -12.85 -0.59
C GLY A 465 15.24 -14.10 0.21
N GLY A 466 14.93 -15.31 -0.27
CA GLY A 466 15.20 -16.57 0.43
C GLY A 466 14.26 -16.87 1.61
N GLU A 467 14.44 -18.02 2.25
CA GLU A 467 13.60 -18.48 3.38
C GLU A 467 13.68 -17.55 4.59
N GLU A 468 14.83 -16.93 4.85
CA GLU A 468 15.01 -15.99 5.96
C GLU A 468 14.07 -14.78 5.85
N THR A 469 13.80 -14.28 4.64
CA THR A 469 12.89 -13.16 4.44
C THR A 469 11.44 -13.57 4.73
N TRP A 470 11.07 -14.81 4.40
CA TRP A 470 9.77 -15.36 4.75
C TRP A 470 9.61 -15.54 6.27
N GLU A 471 10.64 -16.03 6.97
CA GLU A 471 10.63 -16.12 8.44
C GLU A 471 10.44 -14.74 9.09
N ARG A 472 11.11 -13.71 8.58
CA ARG A 472 10.91 -12.33 9.05
C ARG A 472 9.49 -11.81 8.80
N PHE A 473 8.91 -12.11 7.64
CA PHE A 473 7.50 -11.79 7.35
C PHE A 473 6.56 -12.50 8.33
N MET A 474 6.78 -13.79 8.60
CA MET A 474 5.97 -14.56 9.55
C MET A 474 6.10 -14.03 10.98
N HIS A 475 7.31 -13.61 11.40
CA HIS A 475 7.50 -12.97 12.69
C HIS A 475 6.78 -11.60 12.77
N ALA A 476 6.80 -10.81 11.69
CA ALA A 476 6.04 -9.57 11.62
C ALA A 476 4.52 -9.84 11.69
N ARG A 477 4.01 -10.87 11.00
CA ARG A 477 2.61 -11.31 11.10
C ARG A 477 2.24 -11.73 12.52
N GLU A 478 3.11 -12.49 13.19
CA GLU A 478 2.93 -12.89 14.59
C GLU A 478 2.79 -11.65 15.49
N LEU A 479 3.69 -10.67 15.35
CA LEU A 479 3.63 -9.39 16.07
C LEU A 479 2.33 -8.61 15.79
N MET A 480 1.88 -8.60 14.54
CA MET A 480 0.62 -7.92 14.17
C MET A 480 -0.60 -8.59 14.80
N SER A 481 -0.59 -9.92 14.91
CA SER A 481 -1.69 -10.73 15.45
C SER A 481 -1.76 -10.73 16.98
N ALA A 482 -0.65 -11.07 17.63
CA ALA A 482 -0.56 -11.20 19.08
C ALA A 482 -0.27 -9.87 19.76
N GLY A 483 0.04 -8.82 19.00
CA GLY A 483 0.64 -7.60 19.53
C GLY A 483 2.09 -7.82 19.99
N PHE A 484 2.74 -6.74 20.38
CA PHE A 484 4.03 -6.86 21.06
C PHE A 484 3.79 -7.37 22.48
N LYS A 485 4.40 -8.49 22.83
CA LYS A 485 4.38 -9.07 24.18
C LYS A 485 5.81 -9.19 24.69
N TYR A 486 6.05 -8.71 25.90
CA TYR A 486 7.35 -8.84 26.56
C TYR A 486 7.17 -8.92 28.06
N SER A 487 7.55 -10.07 28.62
CA SER A 487 7.40 -10.41 30.03
C SER A 487 8.74 -10.41 30.78
N ASP A 488 8.68 -10.59 32.09
CA ASP A 488 9.87 -10.81 32.90
C ASP A 488 10.63 -12.08 32.49
N SER A 489 9.92 -13.13 32.05
CA SER A 489 10.54 -14.36 31.53
C SER A 489 11.36 -14.07 30.27
N ASP A 490 10.84 -13.26 29.35
CA ASP A 490 11.54 -12.88 28.11
C ASP A 490 12.79 -12.05 28.39
N LEU A 491 12.70 -11.15 29.38
CA LEU A 491 13.85 -10.40 29.88
C LEU A 491 14.91 -11.32 30.49
N GLN A 492 14.51 -12.28 31.31
CA GLN A 492 15.42 -13.24 31.92
C GLN A 492 16.11 -14.10 30.85
N ASP A 493 15.37 -14.61 29.86
CA ASP A 493 15.96 -15.35 28.74
C ASP A 493 16.95 -14.50 27.94
N THR A 494 16.61 -13.23 27.67
CA THR A 494 17.50 -12.27 26.97
C THR A 494 18.79 -12.03 27.76
N LEU A 495 18.70 -11.86 29.07
CA LEU A 495 19.85 -11.66 29.95
C LEU A 495 20.70 -12.92 30.09
N PHE A 496 20.06 -14.09 30.13
CA PHE A 496 20.73 -15.38 30.18
C PHE A 496 21.51 -15.65 28.89
N LYS A 497 20.92 -15.35 27.72
CA LYS A 497 21.61 -15.49 26.42
C LYS A 497 22.81 -14.55 26.28
N SER A 498 22.74 -13.34 26.84
CA SER A 498 23.79 -12.33 26.70
C SER A 498 24.93 -12.45 27.72
N GLY A 499 24.65 -12.89 28.96
CA GLY A 499 25.67 -12.98 30.02
C GLY A 499 25.50 -14.12 31.02
N GLY A 500 24.64 -15.10 30.72
CA GLY A 500 24.42 -16.29 31.52
C GLY A 500 23.76 -16.01 32.87
N GLN A 501 23.93 -16.94 33.81
CA GLN A 501 23.36 -16.85 35.17
C GLN A 501 23.81 -15.60 35.93
N LYS A 502 25.04 -15.12 35.68
CA LYS A 502 25.58 -13.94 36.35
C LYS A 502 24.74 -12.69 36.09
N SER A 503 24.27 -12.48 34.87
CA SER A 503 23.41 -11.33 34.54
C SER A 503 22.07 -11.37 35.28
N LEU A 504 21.52 -12.56 35.51
CA LEU A 504 20.29 -12.73 36.28
C LEU A 504 20.51 -12.41 37.76
N ASP A 505 21.59 -12.93 38.33
CA ASP A 505 21.97 -12.67 39.72
C ASP A 505 22.28 -11.18 39.94
N ASP A 506 22.95 -10.53 38.97
CA ASP A 506 23.25 -9.10 38.99
C ASP A 506 21.95 -8.27 38.92
N LEU A 507 20.98 -8.64 38.07
CA LEU A 507 19.67 -7.99 38.00
C LEU A 507 18.92 -8.12 39.34
N GLN A 508 18.82 -9.32 39.91
CA GLN A 508 18.12 -9.54 41.19
C GLN A 508 18.82 -8.79 42.33
N THR A 509 20.15 -8.78 42.33
CA THR A 509 20.95 -8.03 43.30
C THR A 509 20.66 -6.53 43.18
N ALA A 510 20.67 -5.99 41.96
CA ALA A 510 20.33 -4.58 41.71
C ALA A 510 18.90 -4.27 42.16
N ARG A 511 17.90 -5.08 41.78
CA ARG A 511 16.50 -4.95 42.20
C ARG A 511 16.37 -4.91 43.72
N ASN A 512 17.05 -5.81 44.43
CA ASN A 512 17.06 -5.83 45.90
C ASN A 512 17.66 -4.56 46.51
N TYR A 513 18.77 -4.07 45.97
CA TYR A 513 19.37 -2.80 46.42
C TYR A 513 18.47 -1.60 46.15
N LEU A 514 17.81 -1.55 44.99
CA LEU A 514 16.88 -0.49 44.62
C LEU A 514 15.62 -0.51 45.51
N HIS A 515 15.08 -1.70 45.79
CA HIS A 515 13.97 -1.88 46.71
C HIS A 515 14.35 -1.39 48.12
N MET A 516 15.54 -1.78 48.61
CA MET A 516 16.04 -1.36 49.91
C MET A 516 16.27 0.16 49.98
N ALA A 517 16.86 0.76 48.94
CA ALA A 517 17.07 2.20 48.84
C ALA A 517 15.75 2.97 48.88
N GLY A 518 14.71 2.48 48.18
CA GLY A 518 13.36 3.05 48.23
C GLY A 518 12.75 2.96 49.64
N LYS A 519 12.77 1.78 50.25
CA LYS A 519 12.17 1.51 51.57
C LYS A 519 12.81 2.31 52.71
N TYR A 520 14.14 2.44 52.70
CA TYR A 520 14.91 3.09 53.76
C TYR A 520 15.41 4.49 53.38
N ARG A 521 14.77 5.18 52.42
CA ARG A 521 15.20 6.51 51.94
C ARG A 521 15.45 7.53 53.07
N PHE A 522 14.64 7.51 54.13
CA PHE A 522 14.79 8.42 55.26
C PHE A 522 15.92 8.04 56.22
N ALA A 523 16.37 6.78 56.21
CA ALA A 523 17.48 6.32 57.04
C ALA A 523 18.80 7.02 56.67
N ALA A 524 18.94 7.50 55.43
CA ALA A 524 20.09 8.28 54.98
C ALA A 524 20.26 9.60 55.76
N TYR A 525 19.19 10.14 56.36
CA TYR A 525 19.28 11.34 57.20
C TYR A 525 19.76 11.05 58.62
N ALA A 526 19.81 9.79 59.07
CA ALA A 526 20.17 9.45 60.46
C ALA A 526 21.58 9.95 60.86
N PRO A 527 22.64 9.82 60.05
CA PRO A 527 23.95 10.39 60.36
C PRO A 527 23.90 11.92 60.49
N ALA A 528 23.20 12.60 59.57
CA ALA A 528 23.06 14.06 59.60
C ALA A 528 22.32 14.53 60.86
N VAL A 529 21.25 13.83 61.26
CA VAL A 529 20.50 14.11 62.50
C VAL A 529 21.40 13.90 63.72
N LEU A 530 22.17 12.80 63.79
CA LEU A 530 23.09 12.56 64.89
C LEU A 530 24.14 13.66 65.01
N ILE A 531 24.75 14.08 63.89
CA ILE A 531 25.73 15.17 63.88
C ILE A 531 25.09 16.49 64.33
N ALA A 532 23.88 16.81 63.85
CA ALA A 532 23.15 18.01 64.26
C ALA A 532 22.85 18.00 65.77
N VAL A 533 22.49 16.84 66.34
CA VAL A 533 22.31 16.65 67.78
C VAL A 533 23.62 16.87 68.54
N PHE A 534 24.76 16.34 68.06
CA PHE A 534 26.07 16.60 68.65
C PHE A 534 26.44 18.09 68.63
N ILE A 535 26.18 18.78 67.51
CA ILE A 535 26.37 20.24 67.39
C ILE A 535 25.49 20.98 68.42
N GLY A 536 24.23 20.60 68.55
CA GLY A 536 23.31 21.14 69.53
C GLY A 536 23.81 20.97 70.97
N MET A 537 24.26 19.77 71.33
CA MET A 537 24.80 19.45 72.68
C MET A 537 26.09 20.22 73.01
N LEU A 538 26.94 20.49 72.02
CA LEU A 538 28.19 21.23 72.21
C LEU A 538 27.96 22.75 72.26
N GLY A 539 27.03 23.27 71.45
CA GLY A 539 26.75 24.70 71.30
C GLY A 539 25.85 25.30 72.40
N GLY A 540 24.84 24.56 72.88
CA GLY A 540 23.81 25.07 73.78
C GLY A 540 23.97 24.65 75.26
N ARG A 541 23.66 25.58 76.18
CA ARG A 541 23.66 25.30 77.63
C ARG A 541 22.32 24.74 78.14
N ALA A 542 21.21 25.34 77.70
CA ALA A 542 19.85 24.91 78.01
C ALA A 542 19.24 24.11 76.84
N TRP A 543 18.23 23.28 77.11
CA TRP A 543 17.57 22.45 76.09
C TRP A 543 17.10 23.25 74.85
N ILE A 544 16.44 24.40 75.05
CA ILE A 544 16.02 25.27 73.95
C ILE A 544 17.22 25.82 73.16
N SER A 545 18.30 26.17 73.86
CA SER A 545 19.53 26.66 73.21
C SER A 545 20.23 25.55 72.41
N ARG A 546 20.19 24.29 72.87
CA ARG A 546 20.76 23.14 72.14
C ARG A 546 19.99 22.88 70.84
N LEU A 547 18.67 22.92 70.91
CA LEU A 547 17.79 22.80 69.74
C LEU A 547 18.00 23.95 68.75
N ALA A 548 18.18 25.18 69.24
CA ALA A 548 18.48 26.33 68.38
C ALA A 548 19.83 26.21 67.65
N TRP A 549 20.88 25.70 68.31
CA TRP A 549 22.18 25.45 67.65
C TRP A 549 22.09 24.36 66.58
N SER A 550 21.36 23.27 66.86
CA SER A 550 21.09 22.21 65.88
C SER A 550 20.36 22.79 64.66
N ALA A 551 19.22 23.46 64.88
CA ALA A 551 18.41 24.01 63.79
C ALA A 551 19.12 25.11 62.99
N ALA A 552 19.91 25.98 63.64
CA ALA A 552 20.71 27.00 62.95
C ALA A 552 21.79 26.37 62.06
N SER A 553 22.48 25.32 62.55
CA SER A 553 23.48 24.62 61.76
C SER A 553 22.87 23.88 60.57
N THR A 554 21.70 23.25 60.75
CA THR A 554 20.95 22.60 59.67
C THR A 554 20.45 23.62 58.66
N ALA A 555 19.94 24.78 59.09
CA ALA A 555 19.49 25.85 58.20
C ALA A 555 20.64 26.35 57.30
N ILE A 556 21.80 26.64 57.88
CA ILE A 556 22.99 27.06 57.11
C ILE A 556 23.40 25.95 56.14
N ALA A 557 23.47 24.70 56.58
CA ALA A 557 23.82 23.59 55.73
C ALA A 557 22.84 23.42 54.56
N SER A 558 21.54 23.47 54.81
CA SER A 558 20.50 23.35 53.78
C SER A 558 20.49 24.51 52.79
N LEU A 559 20.79 25.73 53.24
CA LEU A 559 20.92 26.90 52.37
C LEU A 559 22.13 26.77 51.44
N LEU A 560 23.25 26.26 51.97
CA LEU A 560 24.44 25.98 51.16
C LEU A 560 24.19 24.86 50.14
N ILE A 561 23.40 23.84 50.48
CA ILE A 561 22.99 22.80 49.53
C ILE A 561 22.16 23.40 48.40
N TRP A 562 21.15 24.21 48.74
CA TRP A 562 20.34 24.91 47.75
C TRP A 562 21.20 25.83 46.86
N ALA A 563 22.12 26.60 47.45
CA ALA A 563 23.02 27.48 46.69
C ALA A 563 23.95 26.67 45.77
N ALA A 564 24.50 25.55 46.26
CA ALA A 564 25.42 24.69 45.52
C ALA A 564 24.74 24.02 44.31
N TRP A 565 23.54 23.46 44.49
CA TRP A 565 22.80 22.74 43.44
C TRP A 565 21.86 23.62 42.60
N GLY A 566 21.61 24.86 43.02
CA GLY A 566 20.84 25.84 42.26
C GLY A 566 21.74 26.81 41.49
N PRO A 567 21.95 28.05 41.98
CA PRO A 567 22.66 29.08 41.23
C PRO A 567 24.13 28.75 40.92
N VAL A 568 24.83 28.04 41.83
CA VAL A 568 26.24 27.68 41.61
C VAL A 568 26.36 26.57 40.57
N PHE A 569 25.49 25.56 40.62
CA PHE A 569 25.47 24.48 39.62
C PHE A 569 25.18 25.04 38.22
N GLU A 570 24.16 25.88 38.09
CA GLU A 570 23.77 26.47 36.81
C GLU A 570 24.89 27.33 36.19
N SER A 571 25.61 28.09 37.02
CA SER A 571 26.66 29.01 36.52
C SER A 571 28.01 28.34 36.26
N LEU A 572 28.38 27.30 37.01
CA LEU A 572 29.73 26.71 36.96
C LEU A 572 29.76 25.29 36.40
N ALA A 573 28.79 24.44 36.79
CA ALA A 573 28.78 23.02 36.41
C ALA A 573 28.06 22.79 35.07
N MET A 574 26.90 23.41 34.88
CA MET A 574 26.06 23.19 33.70
C MET A 574 26.80 23.46 32.37
N PRO A 575 27.57 24.55 32.18
CA PRO A 575 28.28 24.80 30.92
C PRO A 575 29.30 23.69 30.56
N THR A 576 29.95 23.11 31.56
CA THR A 576 30.89 22.00 31.38
C THR A 576 30.14 20.70 31.03
N ILE A 577 28.97 20.48 31.63
CA ILE A 577 28.15 19.31 31.36
C ILE A 577 27.55 19.39 29.94
N GLU A 578 26.97 20.54 29.57
CA GLU A 578 26.41 20.77 28.23
C GLU A 578 27.45 20.52 27.13
N SER A 579 28.64 21.11 27.27
CA SER A 579 29.73 20.89 26.30
C SER A 579 30.18 19.43 26.23
N THR A 580 30.20 18.71 27.37
CA THR A 580 30.53 17.29 27.40
C THR A 580 29.45 16.45 26.70
N ILE A 581 28.17 16.66 27.03
CA ILE A 581 27.04 15.97 26.40
C ILE A 581 27.08 16.21 24.89
N GLN A 582 27.18 17.47 24.47
CA GLN A 582 27.24 17.83 23.05
C GLN A 582 28.41 17.19 22.33
N THR A 583 29.61 17.19 22.93
CA THR A 583 30.80 16.58 22.31
C THR A 583 30.63 15.07 22.16
N THR A 584 30.18 14.36 23.20
CA THR A 584 29.94 12.92 23.17
C THR A 584 28.84 12.55 22.18
N MET A 585 27.76 13.32 22.14
CA MET A 585 26.64 13.10 21.24
C MET A 585 27.03 13.37 19.77
N ASN A 586 27.81 14.43 19.50
CA ASN A 586 28.30 14.73 18.16
C ASN A 586 29.31 13.70 17.62
N GLN A 587 30.03 12.98 18.49
CA GLN A 587 30.88 11.85 18.07
C GLN A 587 30.07 10.69 17.47
N LEU A 588 28.77 10.59 17.75
CA LEU A 588 27.91 9.59 17.13
C LEU A 588 27.58 9.94 15.66
N ILE A 589 27.64 11.23 15.30
CA ILE A 589 27.37 11.74 13.94
C ILE A 589 28.54 11.45 12.99
N THR A 590 29.78 11.31 13.49
CA THR A 590 30.98 11.18 12.65
C THR A 590 31.16 9.79 12.03
N THR A 591 30.30 8.82 12.40
CA THR A 591 30.20 7.54 11.70
C THR A 591 29.30 7.73 10.48
N PRO A 592 29.76 7.50 9.23
CA PRO A 592 28.95 7.75 8.04
C PRO A 592 27.80 6.74 7.97
N GLY A 593 26.68 7.09 8.60
CA GLY A 593 25.42 6.36 8.50
C GLY A 593 24.70 6.66 7.20
N SER A 594 23.74 5.80 6.87
CA SER A 594 22.89 5.97 5.69
C SER A 594 21.93 7.18 5.76
N TYR A 595 21.90 7.94 6.87
CA TYR A 595 20.98 9.08 7.06
C TYR A 595 21.58 10.22 7.92
N PRO A 596 22.53 11.04 7.43
CA PRO A 596 23.24 12.05 8.22
C PRO A 596 22.35 13.11 8.87
N ASP A 597 21.38 13.68 8.16
CA ASP A 597 20.57 14.80 8.69
C ASP A 597 19.57 14.31 9.75
N THR A 598 18.96 13.15 9.51
CA THR A 598 18.06 12.45 10.41
C THR A 598 18.81 12.01 11.66
N THR A 599 20.05 11.52 11.51
CA THR A 599 20.91 11.19 12.64
C THR A 599 21.23 12.43 13.47
N ALA A 600 21.56 13.56 12.83
CA ALA A 600 21.81 14.82 13.53
C ALA A 600 20.57 15.32 14.31
N LEU A 601 19.36 15.15 13.76
CA LEU A 601 18.11 15.47 14.47
C LEU A 601 17.90 14.60 15.70
N VAL A 602 18.09 13.27 15.59
CA VAL A 602 18.01 12.35 16.74
C VAL A 602 19.02 12.77 17.83
N VAL A 603 20.26 12.99 17.45
CA VAL A 603 21.35 13.35 18.36
C VAL A 603 21.05 14.69 19.07
N ARG A 604 20.55 15.69 18.34
CA ARG A 604 20.13 16.97 18.92
C ARG A 604 18.98 16.80 19.90
N LYS A 605 18.00 15.96 19.57
CA LYS A 605 16.86 15.69 20.46
C LYS A 605 17.31 15.01 21.75
N LEU A 606 18.12 13.96 21.65
CA LEU A 606 18.69 13.26 22.81
C LEU A 606 19.55 14.18 23.67
N THR A 607 20.34 15.06 23.05
CA THR A 607 21.11 16.10 23.76
C THR A 607 20.19 17.00 24.58
N SER A 608 19.10 17.50 23.98
CA SER A 608 18.15 18.36 24.71
C SER A 608 17.47 17.65 25.89
N ILE A 609 17.15 16.35 25.74
CA ILE A 609 16.58 15.52 26.81
C ILE A 609 17.61 15.32 27.92
N ALA A 610 18.87 15.02 27.58
CA ALA A 610 19.94 14.84 28.55
C ALA A 610 20.21 16.13 29.34
N GLU A 611 20.33 17.28 28.67
CA GLU A 611 20.51 18.59 29.30
C GLU A 611 19.34 18.92 30.24
N SER A 612 18.10 18.74 29.79
CA SER A 612 16.90 18.95 30.61
C SER A 612 16.88 18.02 31.83
N THR A 613 17.24 16.75 31.67
CA THR A 613 17.28 15.77 32.76
C THR A 613 18.30 16.16 33.83
N VAL A 614 19.49 16.62 33.43
CA VAL A 614 20.53 17.09 34.37
C VAL A 614 20.06 18.32 35.15
N ARG A 615 19.44 19.29 34.49
CA ARG A 615 18.89 20.49 35.16
C ARG A 615 17.81 20.11 36.17
N GLU A 616 16.93 19.17 35.84
CA GLU A 616 15.90 18.71 36.76
C GLU A 616 16.48 17.98 37.97
N VAL A 617 17.50 17.13 37.76
CA VAL A 617 18.21 16.46 38.87
C VAL A 617 18.76 17.48 39.85
N ALA A 618 19.47 18.49 39.34
CA ALA A 618 20.04 19.55 40.15
C ALA A 618 18.95 20.39 40.85
N GLY A 619 17.89 20.76 40.13
CA GLY A 619 16.73 21.48 40.66
C GLY A 619 16.00 20.72 41.77
N GLY A 620 15.82 19.41 41.64
CA GLY A 620 15.19 18.57 42.64
C GLY A 620 16.02 18.42 43.93
N ILE A 621 17.34 18.31 43.80
CA ILE A 621 18.27 18.33 44.94
C ILE A 621 18.24 19.71 45.63
N ALA A 622 18.30 20.79 44.85
CA ALA A 622 18.22 22.15 45.37
C ALA A 622 16.89 22.41 46.08
N GLY A 623 15.77 21.98 45.51
CA GLY A 623 14.43 22.10 46.10
C GLY A 623 14.30 21.33 47.43
N SER A 624 14.91 20.14 47.52
CA SER A 624 14.99 19.39 48.78
C SER A 624 15.79 20.13 49.86
N GLY A 625 16.89 20.79 49.46
CA GLY A 625 17.65 21.70 50.31
C GLY A 625 16.80 22.88 50.79
N LEU A 626 16.06 23.53 49.90
CA LEU A 626 15.19 24.66 50.23
C LEU A 626 14.07 24.26 51.21
N ASN A 627 13.42 23.11 51.00
CA ASN A 627 12.41 22.59 51.92
C ASN A 627 13.00 22.37 53.32
N SER A 628 14.19 21.77 53.39
CA SER A 628 14.91 21.54 54.65
C SER A 628 15.27 22.85 55.37
N PHE A 629 15.61 23.89 54.60
CA PHE A 629 15.88 25.23 55.12
C PHE A 629 14.63 25.87 55.71
N LEU A 630 13.51 25.82 54.99
CA LEU A 630 12.23 26.36 55.45
C LEU A 630 11.76 25.68 56.74
N PHE A 631 11.84 24.34 56.83
CA PHE A 631 11.53 23.61 58.06
C PHE A 631 12.43 24.04 59.23
N SER A 632 13.72 24.22 58.98
CA SER A 632 14.68 24.65 60.00
C SER A 632 14.40 26.08 60.49
N ILE A 633 13.99 26.99 59.60
CA ILE A 633 13.60 28.36 59.96
C ILE A 633 12.32 28.39 60.78
N ILE A 634 11.29 27.66 60.36
CA ILE A 634 10.01 27.58 61.08
C ILE A 634 10.27 27.12 62.52
N PHE A 635 11.14 26.13 62.69
CA PHE A 635 11.54 25.63 64.00
C PHE A 635 12.31 26.68 64.84
N LEU A 636 13.22 27.44 64.22
CA LEU A 636 13.94 28.53 64.90
C LEU A 636 13.00 29.65 65.37
N VAL A 637 12.03 30.03 64.54
CA VAL A 637 11.01 31.04 64.89
C VAL A 637 10.14 30.53 66.04
N GLY A 638 9.69 29.28 65.98
CA GLY A 638 8.93 28.64 67.07
C GLY A 638 9.71 28.58 68.39
N ALA A 639 11.00 28.22 68.35
CA ALA A 639 11.86 28.21 69.52
C ALA A 639 12.10 29.63 70.10
N GLY A 640 12.17 30.65 69.24
CA GLY A 640 12.26 32.06 69.64
C GLY A 640 11.00 32.54 70.35
N ILE A 641 9.82 32.21 69.81
CA ILE A 641 8.52 32.52 70.43
C ILE A 641 8.38 31.81 71.78
N TRP A 642 8.74 30.53 71.86
CA TRP A 642 8.73 29.75 73.11
C TRP A 642 9.63 30.36 74.19
N ARG A 643 10.83 30.84 73.79
CA ARG A 643 11.75 31.53 74.70
C ARG A 643 11.17 32.85 75.22
N SER A 644 10.39 33.55 74.40
CA SER A 644 9.69 34.78 74.77
C SER A 644 8.51 34.50 75.75
N TRP A 645 7.76 33.43 75.51
CA TRP A 645 6.66 33.00 76.41
C TRP A 645 7.14 32.40 77.74
N GLY A 646 8.27 31.68 77.76
CA GLY A 646 8.90 31.21 79.01
C GLY A 646 9.43 32.33 79.90
N PHE A 647 9.74 33.51 79.33
CA PHE A 647 10.05 34.72 80.08
C PHE A 647 8.78 35.34 80.70
N PHE A 648 7.64 35.23 80.00
CA PHE A 648 6.34 35.73 80.47
C PHE A 648 5.80 34.96 81.69
N PHE A 649 6.03 33.64 81.79
CA PHE A 649 5.64 32.85 82.97
C PHE A 649 6.49 33.14 84.23
N ASN A 650 7.71 33.68 84.07
CA ASN A 650 8.55 34.14 85.20
C ASN A 650 8.27 35.60 85.62
N LEU A 651 7.37 36.30 84.92
CA LEU A 651 6.90 37.65 85.26
C LEU A 651 5.50 37.66 85.89
N LEU A 652 4.89 36.49 86.12
CA LEU A 652 3.68 36.39 86.93
C LEU A 652 4.04 36.58 88.41
N PRO A 653 3.39 37.52 89.12
CA PRO A 653 3.69 37.76 90.53
C PRO A 653 3.38 36.51 91.38
N GLU A 654 4.23 36.29 92.37
CA GLU A 654 4.31 35.15 93.32
C GLU A 654 3.03 34.87 94.17
N LYS A 655 1.88 35.45 93.81
CA LYS A 655 0.63 35.40 94.58
C LYS A 655 -0.46 34.45 94.05
N VAL A 656 -0.23 33.69 92.98
CA VAL A 656 -1.28 32.79 92.42
C VAL A 656 -0.94 31.30 92.53
N THR A 657 0.29 30.91 92.91
CA THR A 657 0.70 29.49 93.00
C THR A 657 0.53 28.85 94.40
N ARG A 658 0.02 29.56 95.40
CA ARG A 658 -0.41 28.96 96.69
C ARG A 658 -1.93 29.01 96.84
N GLY A 659 -2.62 28.13 96.14
CA GLY A 659 -4.09 28.02 96.24
C GLY A 659 -4.66 26.60 96.15
N PHE A 660 -3.89 25.60 95.70
CA PHE A 660 -4.40 24.23 95.54
C PHE A 660 -3.41 23.20 96.07
N SER A 661 -3.32 23.11 97.40
CA SER A 661 -2.80 21.92 98.08
C SER A 661 -3.21 21.94 99.55
N TYR A 662 -4.46 21.54 99.84
CA TYR A 662 -4.84 20.92 101.11
C TYR A 662 -6.19 20.19 100.94
N SER A 663 -6.16 18.87 100.75
CA SER A 663 -6.88 17.91 101.60
C SER A 663 -6.50 16.48 101.19
N SER A 664 -5.74 15.82 102.06
CA SER A 664 -5.85 14.36 102.28
C SER A 664 -7.08 14.12 103.20
N PRO A 665 -7.42 12.89 103.67
CA PRO A 665 -6.81 11.57 103.46
C PRO A 665 -7.80 10.40 103.28
N ASN A 666 -7.24 9.20 103.04
CA ASN A 666 -7.63 7.83 103.45
C ASN A 666 -7.41 6.87 102.27
N ARG A 667 -6.64 5.77 102.35
CA ARG A 667 -6.15 4.98 103.47
C ARG A 667 -4.91 4.21 103.02
#